data_AF-A0A1W9XID0-F1
#
_entry.id   AF-A0A1W9XID0-F1
#
_cell.length_a   1.000
_cell.length_b   1.000
_cell.length_c   1.000
_cell.angle_alpha   90.00
_cell.angle_beta   90.00
_cell.angle_gamma   90.00
#
_symmetry.space_group_name_H-M   'P 1'
#
loop_
_entity.id
_entity.type
_entity.pdbx_description
1 polymer ?
#
loop_
_entity_poly.entity_id
_entity_poly.type
_entity_poly.pdbx_seq_one_letter_code
_entity_poly.pdbx_strand_id
1 'polypeptide(L)'
;VTENQGDCDDTDAEVSPNATEICGNGKDDDCADGDLSCDDADIDEDGYSISQGDCDDSNADINPGQFEICGDEIDQDCNGNDVLCPEDVDDDEDGFTENEGDCDDTNSGIRPGARDVCGDEVDQDCDGSDLSCDDADNDGDTFSENQGDCDDADENIYPGADEICGDGIDQDCDESDMICLEDIDNDGDGFTENQGDCNDEDPAAFPGADEICSDGIDQDCDETDLLCPEDIDDDGDSFTENQNDCNDADDTIYPGAEEVCGDGIDQDCDGSDVICAGDSGDVQTGVFLFNLVVGVEYRTSTLYGVTNSQGEFKYAKGENVTFSVGSIVLGMALGQNVITPVDLVEGASDESDPTVTNICRLLMTLDDDGNPDNGISITDKVRNAAAGMSVDFSVSFEDFELNTQDMIFRLTAFTSASVRPLVSVEVAQTLLVSAIASIEVRVSNIVTVVSETQTSISWDPVATADAYMVHVGYAPGVYEMSYEVTDPNVDIPINSGEILYFAIVVIQGGIEISVSVETPTFISQGSVSGQVVASEDGTPIPNATIHLDIPGSSIDVLTDIEGNYAIEVPSLGDYCLISAGKEGYVPATANISKELLTGVDTLVMNFELDEAEIADGSVIILEILPEVHHLGDDDYTGAVNSQFQKLSEGITFTRTFSLTADQLPQNCMVSESEEDDDTAETPSRKRPGNDPAEDEDNLAELRLVAKGAQERNIVHINGNLLSATVTDSPEDGSFGEVILPIDASYLKEGENTLTITSIDGGRTFDDFEFANVLIYLYCQEIIIGDDGDGDGYTLEDGDCDDTDPDAYPGAAEICGDGIDQDCDGTDMVCTSDTRTWTDLSLGGTQKFRSVWGSAANNVFVVGEKGTILHYDGIEWTTAHTGGTKEHFYDVWGCSADSVFVVGEKGTVLHYDGTDWTSMSLGKSVKLYGIWGSSCDNVFVAGEKGAIYHYDGIEWTTAYTGTSREHFYDVWGCSGDDVYEHGASLRWY
;
A
#
# COMPACT_ATOMS: atom_id res chain seq x y z
N VAL A 1 -21.60 71.66 34.54
CA VAL A 1 -21.46 72.79 33.57
C VAL A 1 -22.04 74.03 34.28
N THR A 2 -22.61 75.07 33.67
CA THR A 2 -23.38 76.09 34.43
C THR A 2 -24.71 76.36 33.74
N GLU A 3 -25.74 76.85 34.45
CA GLU A 3 -27.09 77.06 33.89
C GLU A 3 -27.09 77.98 32.65
N ASN A 4 -26.14 78.92 32.58
CA ASN A 4 -25.96 79.81 31.43
C ASN A 4 -25.23 79.17 30.24
N GLN A 5 -24.87 77.90 30.35
CA GLN A 5 -24.18 77.08 29.36
C GLN A 5 -24.96 75.78 29.02
N GLY A 6 -26.24 75.69 29.39
CA GLY A 6 -27.12 74.57 29.03
C GLY A 6 -27.27 73.49 30.10
N ASP A 7 -26.71 73.69 31.28
CA ASP A 7 -26.86 72.79 32.43
C ASP A 7 -28.23 72.95 33.10
N CYS A 8 -28.94 71.86 33.34
CA CYS A 8 -30.28 71.82 33.92
C CYS A 8 -30.28 71.54 35.43
N ASP A 9 -29.16 71.08 36.02
CA ASP A 9 -28.97 70.97 37.47
C ASP A 9 -27.53 71.31 37.91
N ASP A 10 -27.26 72.60 38.12
CA ASP A 10 -25.99 73.14 38.63
C ASP A 10 -25.54 72.61 40.01
N THR A 11 -26.34 71.75 40.65
CA THR A 11 -26.00 71.11 41.94
C THR A 11 -25.58 69.65 41.82
N ASP A 12 -25.79 69.01 40.66
CA ASP A 12 -25.36 67.66 40.36
C ASP A 12 -24.27 67.68 39.29
N ALA A 13 -23.12 67.08 39.57
CA ALA A 13 -21.99 67.11 38.65
C ALA A 13 -22.12 66.10 37.49
N GLU A 14 -23.04 65.13 37.64
CA GLU A 14 -23.33 64.10 36.65
C GLU A 14 -24.40 64.53 35.64
N VAL A 15 -25.13 65.61 35.92
CA VAL A 15 -26.11 66.20 35.02
C VAL A 15 -25.48 67.36 34.25
N SER A 16 -25.40 67.26 32.92
CA SER A 16 -24.86 68.32 32.08
C SER A 16 -25.18 68.10 30.60
N PRO A 17 -25.17 69.14 29.73
CA PRO A 17 -25.53 69.02 28.32
C PRO A 17 -24.64 68.11 27.44
N ASN A 18 -23.58 67.54 28.01
CA ASN A 18 -22.73 66.55 27.35
C ASN A 18 -22.60 65.25 28.17
N ALA A 19 -23.43 65.07 29.20
CA ALA A 19 -23.53 63.80 29.91
C ALA A 19 -24.31 62.80 29.05
N THR A 20 -24.09 61.51 29.30
CA THR A 20 -24.85 60.44 28.66
C THR A 20 -26.15 60.26 29.42
N GLU A 21 -27.29 60.26 28.72
CA GLU A 21 -28.61 60.07 29.30
C GLU A 21 -28.77 58.65 29.85
N ILE A 22 -29.13 58.50 31.12
CA ILE A 22 -29.36 57.19 31.74
C ILE A 22 -30.87 56.98 31.89
N CYS A 23 -31.44 56.16 31.01
CA CYS A 23 -32.88 55.98 30.89
C CYS A 23 -33.54 55.43 32.18
N GLY A 24 -34.69 55.99 32.56
CA GLY A 24 -35.55 55.53 33.64
C GLY A 24 -35.07 55.85 35.06
N ASN A 25 -34.00 56.64 35.22
CA ASN A 25 -33.41 56.95 36.53
C ASN A 25 -34.13 58.13 37.25
N GLY A 26 -35.09 58.77 36.57
CA GLY A 26 -35.87 59.91 37.06
C GLY A 26 -35.21 61.27 36.88
N LYS A 27 -34.08 61.36 36.18
CA LYS A 27 -33.31 62.57 35.88
C LYS A 27 -33.17 62.74 34.36
N ASP A 28 -33.02 63.99 33.94
CA ASP A 28 -32.68 64.39 32.57
C ASP A 28 -31.18 64.72 32.62
N ASP A 29 -30.34 63.71 32.44
CA ASP A 29 -28.90 63.79 32.70
C ASP A 29 -28.18 64.64 31.62
N ASP A 30 -28.63 64.57 30.37
CA ASP A 30 -28.09 65.32 29.24
C ASP A 30 -28.80 66.66 28.96
N CYS A 31 -29.84 66.98 29.74
CA CYS A 31 -30.58 68.24 29.68
C CYS A 31 -31.20 68.58 28.32
N ALA A 32 -31.37 67.59 27.43
CA ALA A 32 -31.89 67.81 26.08
C ALA A 32 -33.40 67.57 26.01
N ASP A 33 -33.88 66.49 26.63
CA ASP A 33 -35.15 65.83 26.24
C ASP A 33 -36.05 65.42 27.42
N GLY A 34 -35.53 65.37 28.65
CA GLY A 34 -36.17 64.72 29.79
C GLY A 34 -35.81 63.22 29.88
N ASP A 35 -35.90 62.65 31.09
CA ASP A 35 -35.62 61.21 31.36
C ASP A 35 -36.23 60.27 30.30
N LEU A 36 -35.37 59.60 29.54
CA LEU A 36 -35.72 58.72 28.41
C LEU A 36 -36.37 57.41 28.91
N SER A 37 -37.39 56.91 28.20
CA SER A 37 -38.10 55.66 28.55
C SER A 37 -37.46 54.44 27.87
N CYS A 38 -37.23 53.36 28.61
CA CYS A 38 -36.42 52.19 28.25
C CYS A 38 -37.06 51.16 27.29
N ASP A 39 -38.02 51.52 26.44
CA ASP A 39 -38.79 50.53 25.64
C ASP A 39 -38.26 50.36 24.18
N ASP A 40 -37.09 50.90 23.84
CA ASP A 40 -36.48 50.83 22.49
C ASP A 40 -34.93 50.81 22.58
N ALA A 41 -34.38 50.37 23.71
CA ALA A 41 -32.93 50.17 23.86
C ALA A 41 -32.66 48.69 23.71
N ASP A 42 -31.76 48.35 22.80
CA ASP A 42 -31.09 47.05 22.71
C ASP A 42 -30.15 46.94 23.92
N ILE A 43 -30.53 46.09 24.88
CA ILE A 43 -29.97 46.05 26.25
C ILE A 43 -28.73 45.16 26.31
N ASP A 44 -28.69 44.09 25.54
CA ASP A 44 -27.56 43.15 25.45
C ASP A 44 -26.61 43.46 24.28
N GLU A 45 -26.95 44.45 23.46
CA GLU A 45 -26.15 45.01 22.37
C GLU A 45 -25.98 44.04 21.17
N ASP A 46 -26.95 43.14 20.94
CA ASP A 46 -26.95 42.16 19.85
C ASP A 46 -27.47 42.71 18.50
N GLY A 47 -27.98 43.95 18.49
CA GLY A 47 -28.54 44.64 17.33
C GLY A 47 -30.05 44.54 17.17
N TYR A 48 -30.75 43.79 18.02
CA TYR A 48 -32.20 43.57 18.00
C TYR A 48 -32.85 43.92 19.34
N SER A 49 -33.54 45.06 19.43
CA SER A 49 -34.41 45.31 20.60
C SER A 49 -35.72 44.49 20.56
N ILE A 50 -36.47 44.45 21.68
CA ILE A 50 -37.83 43.86 21.75
C ILE A 50 -38.72 44.34 20.59
N SER A 51 -38.57 45.59 20.14
CA SER A 51 -39.40 46.15 19.08
C SER A 51 -38.98 45.72 17.66
N GLN A 52 -37.78 45.13 17.51
CA GLN A 52 -37.21 44.58 16.29
C GLN A 52 -37.42 43.07 16.13
N GLY A 53 -37.96 42.39 17.13
CA GLY A 53 -38.38 40.98 17.04
C GLY A 53 -37.71 40.06 18.06
N ASP A 54 -36.78 40.58 18.85
CA ASP A 54 -36.15 39.88 19.95
C ASP A 54 -37.16 39.57 21.08
N CYS A 55 -37.15 38.32 21.52
CA CYS A 55 -38.03 37.76 22.52
C CYS A 55 -37.43 37.74 23.95
N ASP A 56 -36.12 37.98 24.11
CA ASP A 56 -35.43 38.24 25.39
C ASP A 56 -34.23 39.20 25.23
N ASP A 57 -34.54 40.50 25.12
CA ASP A 57 -33.63 41.69 25.10
C ASP A 57 -32.88 41.92 26.41
N SER A 58 -32.32 40.85 26.93
CA SER A 58 -31.36 40.80 28.02
C SER A 58 -30.38 39.64 27.85
N ASN A 59 -30.51 38.90 26.75
CA ASN A 59 -29.74 37.75 26.36
C ASN A 59 -29.48 37.78 24.85
N ALA A 60 -28.26 38.18 24.46
CA ALA A 60 -27.83 38.32 23.06
C ALA A 60 -27.95 37.02 22.23
N ASP A 61 -28.08 35.87 22.90
CA ASP A 61 -28.21 34.55 22.28
C ASP A 61 -29.67 34.21 21.89
N ILE A 62 -30.64 35.12 22.12
CA ILE A 62 -32.05 34.93 21.80
C ILE A 62 -32.55 36.10 20.96
N ASN A 63 -32.47 36.00 19.63
CA ASN A 63 -32.98 37.03 18.72
C ASN A 63 -33.29 36.46 17.33
N PRO A 64 -34.00 37.20 16.45
CA PRO A 64 -34.42 36.70 15.14
C PRO A 64 -33.30 36.34 14.14
N GLY A 65 -32.04 36.61 14.47
CA GLY A 65 -30.87 36.24 13.69
C GLY A 65 -30.14 34.99 14.19
N GLN A 66 -30.57 34.39 15.31
CA GLN A 66 -29.93 33.21 15.89
C GLN A 66 -30.39 31.91 15.24
N PHE A 67 -29.57 30.86 15.38
CA PHE A 67 -29.92 29.49 14.98
C PHE A 67 -30.62 28.75 16.13
N GLU A 68 -31.53 27.84 15.80
CA GLU A 68 -32.32 27.10 16.78
C GLU A 68 -31.56 25.89 17.31
N ILE A 69 -31.44 25.78 18.63
CA ILE A 69 -30.92 24.57 19.29
C ILE A 69 -32.11 23.62 19.47
N CYS A 70 -32.18 22.58 18.64
CA CYS A 70 -33.36 21.72 18.62
C CYS A 70 -33.58 21.01 19.98
N GLY A 71 -34.81 21.05 20.50
CA GLY A 71 -35.25 20.24 21.64
C GLY A 71 -34.85 20.75 23.03
N ASP A 72 -34.30 21.96 23.16
CA ASP A 72 -33.92 22.55 24.45
C ASP A 72 -35.07 23.33 25.15
N GLU A 73 -36.24 23.39 24.52
CA GLU A 73 -37.46 24.11 24.93
C GLU A 73 -37.32 25.65 24.96
N ILE A 74 -36.24 26.21 24.41
CA ILE A 74 -36.00 27.64 24.20
C ILE A 74 -36.19 27.93 22.70
N ASP A 75 -36.64 29.14 22.35
CA ASP A 75 -36.95 29.57 20.97
C ASP A 75 -35.93 30.66 20.62
N GLN A 76 -34.72 30.27 20.21
CA GLN A 76 -33.57 31.18 20.07
C GLN A 76 -33.77 32.15 18.91
N ASP A 77 -34.38 31.70 17.81
CA ASP A 77 -34.63 32.55 16.63
C ASP A 77 -35.95 33.36 16.72
N CYS A 78 -36.65 33.26 17.85
CA CYS A 78 -37.93 33.92 18.13
C CYS A 78 -39.02 33.69 17.05
N ASN A 79 -38.95 32.61 16.26
CA ASN A 79 -39.96 32.27 15.24
C ASN A 79 -41.24 31.67 15.85
N GLY A 80 -41.18 31.29 17.14
CA GLY A 80 -42.27 30.75 17.91
C GLY A 80 -42.31 29.22 17.95
N ASN A 81 -41.24 28.53 17.55
CA ASN A 81 -41.11 27.08 17.61
C ASN A 81 -39.68 26.64 17.87
N ASP A 82 -39.50 25.93 18.98
CA ASP A 82 -38.39 25.02 19.17
C ASP A 82 -38.47 23.84 18.17
N VAL A 83 -37.42 23.68 17.37
CA VAL A 83 -37.28 22.62 16.35
C VAL A 83 -37.11 21.27 17.06
N LEU A 84 -37.83 20.24 16.62
CA LEU A 84 -37.73 18.90 17.22
C LEU A 84 -36.67 18.06 16.47
N CYS A 85 -35.64 17.56 17.17
CA CYS A 85 -34.54 16.80 16.57
C CYS A 85 -34.96 15.43 15.96
N PRO A 86 -34.31 14.99 14.86
CA PRO A 86 -34.23 13.58 14.42
C PRO A 86 -33.49 12.69 15.45
N GLU A 87 -33.49 11.36 15.31
CA GLU A 87 -32.92 10.45 16.33
C GLU A 87 -31.37 10.51 16.38
N ASP A 88 -30.80 10.92 17.52
CA ASP A 88 -29.36 11.02 17.86
C ASP A 88 -28.50 9.84 17.39
N VAL A 89 -27.79 10.02 16.28
CA VAL A 89 -26.70 9.17 15.80
C VAL A 89 -25.53 10.10 15.55
N ASP A 90 -24.38 9.78 16.14
CA ASP A 90 -23.07 10.41 15.88
C ASP A 90 -22.66 9.97 14.47
N ASP A 91 -22.93 10.81 13.49
CA ASP A 91 -22.95 10.47 12.06
C ASP A 91 -21.53 10.45 11.44
N ASP A 92 -20.57 11.14 12.08
CA ASP A 92 -19.14 11.15 11.72
C ASP A 92 -18.19 10.41 12.70
N GLU A 93 -18.74 9.87 13.79
CA GLU A 93 -18.06 9.07 14.82
C GLU A 93 -16.99 9.83 15.64
N ASP A 94 -17.09 11.16 15.75
CA ASP A 94 -16.15 11.96 16.54
C ASP A 94 -16.44 12.01 18.05
N GLY A 95 -17.59 11.49 18.43
CA GLY A 95 -18.05 11.37 19.82
C GLY A 95 -18.95 12.51 20.30
N PHE A 96 -19.37 13.42 19.42
CA PHE A 96 -20.36 14.47 19.67
C PHE A 96 -21.50 14.36 18.66
N THR A 97 -22.74 14.28 19.15
CA THR A 97 -23.94 14.41 18.28
C THR A 97 -24.40 15.87 18.22
N GLU A 98 -25.34 16.21 17.32
CA GLU A 98 -26.02 17.53 17.32
C GLU A 98 -26.51 17.95 18.73
N ASN A 99 -26.96 16.99 19.55
CA ASN A 99 -27.44 17.24 20.92
C ASN A 99 -26.33 17.44 21.98
N GLU A 100 -25.09 17.13 21.62
CA GLU A 100 -23.92 17.30 22.48
C GLU A 100 -23.09 18.54 22.10
N GLY A 101 -23.62 19.35 21.18
CA GLY A 101 -23.08 20.66 20.77
C GLY A 101 -22.46 20.67 19.38
N ASP A 102 -22.57 19.57 18.63
CA ASP A 102 -22.05 19.49 17.27
C ASP A 102 -22.89 20.32 16.29
N CYS A 103 -22.22 21.23 15.58
CA CYS A 103 -22.84 22.11 14.59
C CYS A 103 -22.77 21.55 13.16
N ASP A 104 -22.02 20.48 12.92
CA ASP A 104 -22.04 19.68 11.70
C ASP A 104 -21.65 18.21 12.01
N ASP A 105 -22.62 17.44 12.53
CA ASP A 105 -22.52 16.01 12.92
C ASP A 105 -22.19 15.07 11.73
N THR A 106 -21.88 15.62 10.55
CA THR A 106 -21.39 14.87 9.38
C THR A 106 -19.92 15.10 9.09
N ASN A 107 -19.26 15.96 9.88
CA ASN A 107 -17.90 16.39 9.69
C ASN A 107 -17.13 16.44 11.02
N SER A 108 -16.38 15.38 11.29
CA SER A 108 -15.56 15.21 12.51
C SER A 108 -14.50 16.30 12.77
N GLY A 109 -14.36 17.28 11.88
CA GLY A 109 -13.55 18.49 12.04
C GLY A 109 -14.29 19.66 12.68
N ILE A 110 -15.62 19.61 12.77
CA ILE A 110 -16.52 20.64 13.28
C ILE A 110 -17.21 20.04 14.51
N ARG A 111 -16.85 20.46 15.72
CA ARG A 111 -17.41 19.93 16.98
C ARG A 111 -17.06 20.84 18.16
N PRO A 112 -17.75 20.74 19.31
CA PRO A 112 -17.41 21.46 20.53
C PRO A 112 -15.94 21.38 20.93
N GLY A 113 -15.23 22.50 20.84
CA GLY A 113 -13.81 22.59 21.19
C GLY A 113 -12.84 22.04 20.14
N ALA A 114 -13.27 21.95 18.87
CA ALA A 114 -12.33 21.92 17.74
C ALA A 114 -11.49 23.22 17.71
N ARG A 115 -10.58 23.33 16.75
CA ARG A 115 -9.80 24.56 16.57
C ARG A 115 -10.31 25.27 15.32
N ASP A 116 -10.71 26.51 15.48
CA ASP A 116 -11.15 27.32 14.36
C ASP A 116 -10.05 27.62 13.33
N VAL A 117 -10.45 27.60 12.07
CA VAL A 117 -9.65 28.00 10.93
C VAL A 117 -10.04 29.42 10.55
N CYS A 118 -9.25 30.40 11.00
CA CYS A 118 -9.67 31.80 10.95
C CYS A 118 -10.05 32.29 9.53
N GLY A 119 -11.25 32.84 9.40
CA GLY A 119 -11.71 33.58 8.22
C GLY A 119 -12.06 32.72 7.01
N ASP A 120 -12.34 31.43 7.24
CA ASP A 120 -12.99 30.58 6.24
C ASP A 120 -14.53 30.61 6.32
N GLU A 121 -15.08 31.44 7.20
CA GLU A 121 -16.52 31.62 7.47
C GLU A 121 -17.20 30.36 8.03
N VAL A 122 -16.43 29.38 8.50
CA VAL A 122 -16.92 28.16 9.15
C VAL A 122 -16.54 28.22 10.63
N ASP A 123 -17.50 27.96 11.51
CA ASP A 123 -17.33 27.86 12.97
C ASP A 123 -17.04 26.39 13.29
N GLN A 124 -15.76 26.02 13.45
CA GLN A 124 -15.36 24.63 13.64
C GLN A 124 -15.54 24.20 15.09
N ASP A 125 -15.40 25.10 16.06
CA ASP A 125 -15.50 24.76 17.48
C ASP A 125 -16.91 24.89 18.07
N CYS A 126 -17.86 25.31 17.25
CA CYS A 126 -19.29 25.47 17.53
C CYS A 126 -19.57 26.43 18.69
N ASP A 127 -18.73 27.45 18.88
CA ASP A 127 -18.90 28.49 19.90
C ASP A 127 -19.82 29.65 19.49
N GLY A 128 -20.25 29.65 18.23
CA GLY A 128 -21.15 30.65 17.63
C GLY A 128 -20.44 31.71 16.79
N SER A 129 -19.12 31.60 16.56
CA SER A 129 -18.38 32.56 15.75
C SER A 129 -17.09 32.01 15.14
N ASP A 130 -16.93 32.14 13.81
CA ASP A 130 -15.63 31.93 13.14
C ASP A 130 -14.57 32.94 13.67
N LEU A 131 -13.42 32.41 14.08
CA LEU A 131 -12.25 33.14 14.55
C LEU A 131 -11.75 34.20 13.54
N SER A 132 -11.67 35.46 13.97
CA SER A 132 -11.20 36.57 13.12
C SER A 132 -9.67 36.58 12.93
N CYS A 133 -9.20 36.78 11.68
CA CYS A 133 -7.78 36.73 11.29
C CYS A 133 -6.89 37.91 11.76
N ASP A 134 -7.38 38.82 12.60
CA ASP A 134 -6.56 39.90 13.18
C ASP A 134 -5.81 39.44 14.45
N ASP A 135 -5.96 38.16 14.84
CA ASP A 135 -5.40 37.54 16.04
C ASP A 135 -4.68 36.20 15.77
N ALA A 136 -4.33 35.92 14.51
CA ALA A 136 -3.73 34.66 14.10
C ALA A 136 -2.22 34.62 14.33
N ASP A 137 -1.79 33.70 15.18
CA ASP A 137 -0.42 33.21 15.36
C ASP A 137 0.07 32.57 14.03
N ASN A 138 0.80 33.33 13.22
CA ASN A 138 1.15 32.92 11.84
C ASN A 138 2.37 32.01 11.75
N ASP A 139 3.15 31.90 12.82
CA ASP A 139 4.34 31.06 12.89
C ASP A 139 4.21 29.86 13.84
N GLY A 140 3.16 29.84 14.67
CA GLY A 140 2.75 28.70 15.50
C GLY A 140 3.28 28.73 16.94
N ASP A 141 3.76 29.87 17.44
CA ASP A 141 4.34 30.00 18.79
C ASP A 141 3.34 30.33 19.91
N THR A 142 2.06 30.42 19.57
CA THR A 142 0.89 30.72 20.42
C THR A 142 0.68 32.18 20.82
N PHE A 143 1.53 33.10 20.36
CA PHE A 143 1.34 34.54 20.51
C PHE A 143 1.00 35.16 19.15
N SER A 144 0.29 36.29 19.17
CA SER A 144 -0.03 37.07 17.96
C SER A 144 0.36 38.54 18.19
N GLU A 145 0.35 39.37 17.14
CA GLU A 145 0.72 40.80 17.25
C GLU A 145 -0.05 41.54 18.37
N ASN A 146 -1.29 41.12 18.66
CA ASN A 146 -2.13 41.69 19.73
C ASN A 146 -1.85 41.11 21.12
N GLN A 147 -1.20 39.95 21.20
CA GLN A 147 -0.75 39.32 22.45
C GLN A 147 0.68 39.73 22.84
N GLY A 148 1.35 40.51 22.00
CA GLY A 148 2.61 41.18 22.28
C GLY A 148 3.79 40.71 21.42
N ASP A 149 3.53 39.81 20.47
CA ASP A 149 4.51 39.36 19.48
C ASP A 149 4.93 40.52 18.57
N CYS A 150 6.24 40.66 18.40
CA CYS A 150 6.88 41.72 17.65
C CYS A 150 7.38 41.29 16.26
N ASP A 151 7.34 39.98 15.93
CA ASP A 151 7.55 39.43 14.58
C ASP A 151 6.76 38.11 14.38
N ASP A 152 5.45 38.26 14.22
CA ASP A 152 4.40 37.23 13.98
C ASP A 152 4.55 36.50 12.63
N ALA A 153 5.77 36.03 12.37
CA ALA A 153 6.22 35.27 11.21
C ALA A 153 7.51 34.46 11.52
N ASP A 154 8.03 34.54 12.74
CA ASP A 154 9.19 33.83 13.27
C ASP A 154 8.89 33.31 14.69
N GLU A 155 8.62 32.00 14.80
CA GLU A 155 8.22 31.28 16.03
C GLU A 155 9.18 31.40 17.23
N ASN A 156 10.29 32.13 17.05
CA ASN A 156 11.33 32.38 18.06
C ASN A 156 11.28 33.82 18.61
N ILE A 157 10.30 34.65 18.21
CA ILE A 157 10.18 36.06 18.60
C ILE A 157 8.77 36.28 19.17
N TYR A 158 8.62 36.25 20.50
CA TYR A 158 7.33 36.44 21.17
C TYR A 158 7.50 36.85 22.64
N PRO A 159 6.45 37.38 23.31
CA PRO A 159 6.50 37.75 24.72
C PRO A 159 6.93 36.62 25.64
N GLY A 160 8.15 36.72 26.16
CA GLY A 160 8.74 35.70 27.03
C GLY A 160 9.51 34.60 26.31
N ALA A 161 9.81 34.75 25.02
CA ALA A 161 10.83 33.96 24.33
C ALA A 161 12.20 34.13 25.01
N ASP A 162 13.10 33.17 24.83
CA ASP A 162 14.45 33.26 25.39
C ASP A 162 15.32 34.22 24.54
N GLU A 163 15.76 35.32 25.16
CA GLU A 163 16.65 36.31 24.56
C GLU A 163 18.03 35.74 24.16
N ILE A 164 18.42 35.93 22.89
CA ILE A 164 19.77 35.64 22.41
C ILE A 164 20.63 36.89 22.60
N CYS A 165 21.20 37.00 23.81
CA CYS A 165 21.88 38.21 24.23
C CYS A 165 22.92 38.74 23.20
N GLY A 166 22.77 40.01 22.79
CA GLY A 166 23.75 40.76 22.01
C GLY A 166 23.83 40.42 20.52
N ASP A 167 22.83 39.74 19.96
CA ASP A 167 22.71 39.48 18.53
C ASP A 167 22.03 40.62 17.75
N GLY A 168 21.41 41.57 18.46
CA GLY A 168 20.74 42.75 17.91
C GLY A 168 19.27 42.56 17.56
N ILE A 169 18.68 41.42 17.92
CA ILE A 169 17.27 41.07 17.79
C ILE A 169 16.68 41.04 19.22
N ASP A 170 15.41 41.42 19.36
CA ASP A 170 14.65 41.49 20.60
C ASP A 170 13.63 40.35 20.50
N GLN A 171 14.00 39.17 21.01
CA GLN A 171 13.21 37.94 20.88
C GLN A 171 12.05 37.94 21.86
N ASP A 172 12.21 38.51 23.06
CA ASP A 172 11.15 38.48 24.08
C ASP A 172 10.18 39.67 24.01
N CYS A 173 10.38 40.54 23.01
CA CYS A 173 9.57 41.71 22.70
C CYS A 173 9.46 42.71 23.87
N ASP A 174 10.48 42.78 24.75
CA ASP A 174 10.51 43.71 25.90
C ASP A 174 11.01 45.14 25.56
N GLU A 175 11.22 45.41 24.27
CA GLU A 175 11.81 46.61 23.67
C GLU A 175 13.34 46.72 23.87
N SER A 176 14.02 45.63 24.24
CA SER A 176 15.47 45.59 24.40
C SER A 176 16.15 44.22 24.27
N ASP A 177 16.94 44.06 23.18
CA ASP A 177 17.99 43.02 23.08
C ASP A 177 18.84 42.98 24.37
N MET A 178 18.81 41.84 25.05
CA MET A 178 19.45 41.60 26.32
C MET A 178 20.96 41.79 26.20
N ILE A 179 21.50 42.81 26.88
CA ILE A 179 22.95 43.08 26.85
C ILE A 179 23.69 42.05 27.71
N CYS A 180 24.44 41.13 27.09
CA CYS A 180 25.22 40.11 27.83
C CYS A 180 26.12 40.73 28.91
N LEU A 181 25.85 40.37 30.17
CA LEU A 181 26.69 40.67 31.33
C LEU A 181 26.71 39.45 32.27
N GLU A 182 27.70 38.56 32.05
CA GLU A 182 28.18 37.50 32.97
C GLU A 182 27.10 36.58 33.59
N ASP A 183 26.52 35.67 32.79
CA ASP A 183 25.84 34.44 33.28
C ASP A 183 26.08 33.33 32.24
N ILE A 184 27.00 32.41 32.54
CA ILE A 184 27.26 31.21 31.73
C ILE A 184 27.13 30.08 32.73
N ASP A 185 26.22 29.15 32.48
CA ASP A 185 26.20 27.83 33.14
C ASP A 185 27.57 27.17 32.89
N ASN A 186 28.50 27.32 33.86
CA ASN A 186 29.90 26.97 33.62
C ASN A 186 30.17 25.48 33.81
N ASP A 187 29.27 24.77 34.48
CA ASP A 187 29.39 23.34 34.77
C ASP A 187 28.41 22.46 33.98
N GLY A 188 27.38 23.05 33.39
CA GLY A 188 26.46 22.44 32.43
C GLY A 188 25.28 21.70 33.07
N ASP A 189 24.90 22.02 34.31
CA ASP A 189 23.78 21.36 35.00
C ASP A 189 22.39 21.93 34.67
N GLY A 190 22.35 22.99 33.87
CA GLY A 190 21.12 23.64 33.42
C GLY A 190 20.58 24.69 34.39
N PHE A 191 21.29 24.98 35.48
CA PHE A 191 21.02 26.10 36.38
C PHE A 191 22.18 27.11 36.33
N THR A 192 21.91 28.33 36.78
CA THR A 192 22.89 29.42 36.86
C THR A 192 22.79 30.08 38.22
N GLU A 193 23.79 30.87 38.64
CA GLU A 193 23.79 31.56 39.95
C GLU A 193 22.48 32.38 40.16
N ASN A 194 21.86 32.88 39.07
CA ASN A 194 20.61 33.64 39.11
C ASN A 194 19.34 32.77 39.10
N GLN A 195 19.44 31.50 38.71
CA GLN A 195 18.36 30.49 38.78
C GLN A 195 18.36 29.68 40.09
N GLY A 196 19.26 30.02 41.02
CA GLY A 196 19.30 29.46 42.37
C GLY A 196 20.42 28.46 42.62
N ASP A 197 21.30 28.26 41.63
CA ASP A 197 22.53 27.50 41.79
C ASP A 197 23.44 28.19 42.82
N CYS A 198 23.81 27.44 43.87
CA CYS A 198 24.63 27.93 44.95
C CYS A 198 26.14 27.78 44.68
N ASN A 199 26.53 27.06 43.62
CA ASN A 199 27.88 26.94 43.12
C ASN A 199 27.95 26.56 41.61
N ASP A 200 27.82 27.57 40.75
CA ASP A 200 27.89 27.57 39.27
C ASP A 200 29.26 27.15 38.66
N GLU A 201 30.09 26.42 39.41
CA GLU A 201 31.29 25.70 38.94
C GLU A 201 31.24 24.20 39.32
N ASP A 202 30.15 23.73 39.93
CA ASP A 202 29.93 22.40 40.48
C ASP A 202 28.52 21.86 40.13
N PRO A 203 28.41 20.97 39.13
CA PRO A 203 27.13 20.55 38.54
C PRO A 203 26.26 19.64 39.45
N ALA A 204 26.69 19.48 40.71
CA ALA A 204 25.97 18.77 41.76
C ALA A 204 25.31 19.72 42.78
N ALA A 205 25.38 21.03 42.57
CA ALA A 205 24.97 22.05 43.54
C ALA A 205 23.87 22.97 42.97
N PHE A 206 22.69 22.44 42.68
CA PHE A 206 21.58 23.16 42.08
C PHE A 206 20.25 22.95 42.82
N PRO A 207 19.26 23.85 42.65
CA PRO A 207 17.94 23.71 43.27
C PRO A 207 17.26 22.38 42.95
N GLY A 208 17.11 21.54 43.98
CA GLY A 208 16.48 20.22 43.86
C GLY A 208 17.42 19.05 43.54
N ALA A 209 18.74 19.24 43.63
CA ALA A 209 19.70 18.14 43.65
C ALA A 209 19.49 17.22 44.87
N ASP A 210 20.01 16.00 44.82
CA ASP A 210 19.96 15.08 45.95
C ASP A 210 21.05 15.42 46.99
N GLU A 211 20.65 15.62 48.25
CA GLU A 211 21.53 15.98 49.37
C GLU A 211 22.40 14.81 49.85
N ILE A 212 23.71 15.02 49.93
CA ILE A 212 24.65 14.07 50.54
C ILE A 212 24.75 14.41 52.03
N CYS A 213 24.02 13.68 52.85
CA CYS A 213 23.84 14.04 54.24
C CYS A 213 25.18 14.16 55.03
N SER A 214 25.39 15.30 55.70
CA SER A 214 26.49 15.62 56.61
C SER A 214 27.89 15.73 55.99
N ASP A 215 28.00 15.96 54.68
CA ASP A 215 29.27 16.21 54.01
C ASP A 215 29.74 17.68 54.10
N GLY A 216 28.84 18.58 54.54
CA GLY A 216 29.10 20.01 54.74
C GLY A 216 28.98 20.86 53.48
N ILE A 217 28.50 20.28 52.38
CA ILE A 217 28.07 20.93 51.15
C ILE A 217 26.53 20.91 51.14
N ASP A 218 25.93 21.90 50.51
CA ASP A 218 24.49 22.11 50.40
C ASP A 218 24.19 21.95 48.91
N GLN A 219 23.81 20.75 48.51
CA GLN A 219 23.67 20.35 47.11
C GLN A 219 22.35 20.84 46.53
N ASP A 220 21.28 20.81 47.31
CA ASP A 220 19.94 21.22 46.83
C ASP A 220 19.67 22.72 46.98
N CYS A 221 20.67 23.45 47.49
CA CYS A 221 20.70 24.89 47.71
C CYS A 221 19.55 25.39 48.60
N ASP A 222 19.06 24.57 49.54
CA ASP A 222 17.98 24.91 50.48
C ASP A 222 18.46 25.64 51.76
N GLU A 223 19.75 26.00 51.79
CA GLU A 223 20.49 26.59 52.91
C GLU A 223 20.82 25.61 54.06
N THR A 224 20.56 24.30 53.89
CA THR A 224 20.77 23.27 54.92
C THR A 224 21.24 21.89 54.44
N ASP A 225 22.54 21.60 54.67
CA ASP A 225 23.10 20.23 54.65
C ASP A 225 22.27 19.25 55.53
N LEU A 226 21.74 18.20 54.88
CA LEU A 226 20.87 17.18 55.47
C LEU A 226 21.59 16.37 56.57
N LEU A 227 20.98 16.21 57.74
CA LEU A 227 21.56 15.41 58.85
C LEU A 227 21.06 13.96 58.82
N CYS A 228 21.95 12.97 58.66
CA CYS A 228 21.58 11.55 58.49
C CYS A 228 20.84 10.93 59.72
N PRO A 229 19.82 10.06 59.52
CA PRO A 229 19.19 9.21 60.56
C PRO A 229 20.09 8.02 61.04
N GLU A 230 19.73 7.33 62.12
CA GLU A 230 20.58 6.27 62.74
C GLU A 230 20.79 5.00 61.86
N ASP A 231 22.05 4.74 61.50
CA ASP A 231 22.65 3.62 60.74
C ASP A 231 22.05 2.21 60.95
N ILE A 232 21.35 1.68 59.95
CA ILE A 232 21.05 0.26 59.79
C ILE A 232 21.49 -0.13 58.37
N ASP A 233 22.43 -1.09 58.31
CA ASP A 233 22.87 -1.81 57.09
C ASP A 233 21.66 -2.59 56.54
N ASP A 234 20.99 -2.01 55.55
CA ASP A 234 19.64 -2.42 55.09
C ASP A 234 19.71 -3.56 54.05
N ASP A 235 20.80 -3.66 53.29
CA ASP A 235 21.06 -4.72 52.30
C ASP A 235 22.00 -5.85 52.79
N GLY A 236 22.78 -5.62 53.85
CA GLY A 236 23.63 -6.62 54.50
C GLY A 236 25.07 -6.72 53.98
N ASP A 237 25.55 -5.74 53.21
CA ASP A 237 26.89 -5.71 52.63
C ASP A 237 28.00 -5.29 53.64
N SER A 238 27.58 -4.84 54.84
CA SER A 238 28.38 -4.34 55.98
C SER A 238 28.83 -2.87 55.90
N PHE A 239 28.46 -2.17 54.86
CA PHE A 239 28.50 -0.73 54.75
C PHE A 239 27.11 -0.18 55.13
N THR A 240 27.08 1.12 55.36
CA THR A 240 25.91 1.88 55.80
C THR A 240 26.07 3.25 55.19
N GLU A 241 25.01 4.04 55.09
CA GLU A 241 25.09 5.42 54.57
C GLU A 241 26.27 6.24 55.17
N ASN A 242 26.49 6.18 56.50
CA ASN A 242 27.63 6.87 57.17
C ASN A 242 29.02 6.25 56.95
N GLN A 243 29.10 5.12 56.24
CA GLN A 243 30.34 4.48 55.81
C GLN A 243 30.64 4.75 54.33
N ASN A 244 29.91 5.68 53.70
CA ASN A 244 29.94 6.08 52.28
C ASN A 244 29.18 5.14 51.33
N ASP A 245 28.23 4.37 51.84
CA ASP A 245 27.33 3.60 50.99
C ASP A 245 26.34 4.53 50.28
N CYS A 246 26.47 4.62 48.95
CA CYS A 246 25.64 5.47 48.12
C CYS A 246 24.30 4.81 47.75
N ASN A 247 24.09 3.53 48.07
CA ASN A 247 22.78 2.89 47.99
C ASN A 247 22.67 1.70 48.98
N ASP A 248 22.41 2.01 50.26
CA ASP A 248 22.25 1.07 51.40
C ASP A 248 21.07 0.07 51.25
N ALA A 249 20.41 0.04 50.08
CA ALA A 249 19.37 -0.92 49.73
C ALA A 249 19.82 -1.93 48.64
N ASP A 250 21.03 -1.80 48.13
CA ASP A 250 21.62 -2.60 47.05
C ASP A 250 23.03 -3.08 47.41
N ASP A 251 23.14 -4.38 47.74
CA ASP A 251 24.37 -5.03 48.22
C ASP A 251 25.53 -5.07 47.19
N THR A 252 25.33 -4.45 46.02
CA THR A 252 26.31 -4.30 44.95
C THR A 252 26.92 -2.91 44.84
N ILE A 253 26.40 -1.91 45.57
CA ILE A 253 26.83 -0.52 45.53
C ILE A 253 27.37 -0.17 46.92
N TYR A 254 28.69 -0.01 47.06
CA TYR A 254 29.32 0.32 48.33
C TYR A 254 30.78 0.78 48.15
N PRO A 255 31.37 1.48 49.13
CA PRO A 255 32.76 1.93 49.08
C PRO A 255 33.79 0.85 48.77
N GLY A 256 34.35 0.93 47.56
CA GLY A 256 35.32 -0.04 47.05
C GLY A 256 34.71 -1.31 46.46
N ALA A 257 33.43 -1.28 46.07
CA ALA A 257 32.84 -2.24 45.15
C ALA A 257 33.60 -2.26 43.80
N GLU A 258 33.35 -3.27 42.98
CA GLU A 258 33.96 -3.34 41.66
C GLU A 258 33.11 -2.55 40.68
N GLU A 259 33.62 -1.40 40.25
CA GLU A 259 33.05 -0.52 39.25
C GLU A 259 32.63 -1.24 37.96
N VAL A 260 31.41 -0.97 37.54
CA VAL A 260 30.74 -1.50 36.35
C VAL A 260 30.79 -0.42 35.27
N CYS A 261 32.00 -0.13 34.80
CA CYS A 261 32.32 1.01 33.94
C CYS A 261 31.23 1.41 32.90
N GLY A 262 30.79 2.66 32.95
CA GLY A 262 29.90 3.31 31.99
C GLY A 262 28.42 2.94 32.08
N ASP A 263 27.94 2.31 33.15
CA ASP A 263 26.51 2.05 33.33
C ASP A 263 25.74 3.21 33.98
N GLY A 264 26.43 4.32 34.25
CA GLY A 264 25.86 5.53 34.86
C GLY A 264 25.58 5.38 36.36
N ILE A 265 26.02 4.27 36.96
CA ILE A 265 25.91 4.01 38.39
C ILE A 265 27.34 4.00 38.94
N ASP A 266 27.59 4.78 39.99
CA ASP A 266 28.86 4.79 40.73
C ASP A 266 28.78 3.69 41.79
N GLN A 267 29.28 2.48 41.49
CA GLN A 267 29.15 1.34 42.41
C GLN A 267 30.09 1.44 43.60
N ASP A 268 31.27 2.05 43.42
CA ASP A 268 32.29 2.16 44.45
C ASP A 268 32.22 3.47 45.27
N CYS A 269 31.22 4.29 44.96
CA CYS A 269 30.83 5.53 45.63
C CYS A 269 31.99 6.53 45.71
N ASP A 270 32.85 6.59 44.69
CA ASP A 270 33.99 7.52 44.61
C ASP A 270 33.67 8.87 43.97
N GLY A 271 32.41 9.07 43.59
CA GLY A 271 31.88 10.28 42.94
C GLY A 271 32.02 10.23 41.43
N SER A 272 32.39 9.09 40.86
CA SER A 272 32.53 8.92 39.42
C SER A 272 32.35 7.48 38.98
N ASP A 273 31.31 7.21 38.19
CA ASP A 273 31.29 5.99 37.36
C ASP A 273 32.58 5.96 36.53
N VAL A 274 33.37 4.90 36.71
CA VAL A 274 34.64 4.74 36.00
C VAL A 274 34.37 4.78 34.50
N ILE A 275 34.75 5.87 33.85
CA ILE A 275 34.75 5.95 32.39
C ILE A 275 35.77 4.92 31.87
N CYS A 276 35.28 3.92 31.13
CA CYS A 276 36.09 2.79 30.69
C CYS A 276 37.42 3.26 30.04
N ALA A 277 38.54 2.96 30.70
CA ALA A 277 39.88 3.28 30.21
C ALA A 277 40.30 2.34 29.08
N GLY A 278 39.84 2.62 27.86
CA GLY A 278 40.29 1.95 26.64
C GLY A 278 41.53 2.61 26.04
N ASP A 279 42.73 2.23 26.50
CA ASP A 279 43.94 2.35 25.66
C ASP A 279 43.79 1.41 24.47
N SER A 280 43.34 1.94 23.33
CA SER A 280 43.62 1.47 21.96
C SER A 280 43.71 -0.05 21.71
N GLY A 281 42.81 -0.85 22.30
CA GLY A 281 42.44 -2.14 21.72
C GLY A 281 41.55 -1.84 20.51
N ASP A 282 41.79 -2.50 19.36
CA ASP A 282 40.97 -2.37 18.14
C ASP A 282 39.46 -2.52 18.47
N VAL A 283 38.79 -1.40 18.74
CA VAL A 283 37.33 -1.32 18.81
C VAL A 283 36.83 -1.66 17.42
N GLN A 284 36.05 -2.71 17.33
CA GLN A 284 35.46 -3.19 16.10
C GLN A 284 33.97 -2.87 16.11
N THR A 285 33.45 -2.62 14.92
CA THR A 285 32.02 -2.47 14.69
C THR A 285 31.50 -3.82 14.19
N GLY A 286 30.49 -4.36 14.85
CA GLY A 286 29.71 -5.50 14.39
C GLY A 286 28.31 -5.06 14.01
N VAL A 287 27.55 -5.91 13.34
CA VAL A 287 26.13 -5.70 13.01
C VAL A 287 25.30 -6.77 13.68
N PHE A 288 24.27 -6.37 14.44
CA PHE A 288 23.25 -7.28 14.94
C PHE A 288 22.24 -7.51 13.81
N LEU A 289 22.37 -8.66 13.15
CA LEU A 289 21.65 -8.93 11.92
C LEU A 289 20.42 -9.77 12.17
N PHE A 290 19.29 -9.08 12.17
CA PHE A 290 17.94 -9.61 12.05
C PHE A 290 17.07 -8.50 11.47
N ASN A 291 17.00 -8.44 10.13
CA ASN A 291 16.43 -7.33 9.38
C ASN A 291 16.80 -5.91 9.89
N LEU A 292 18.08 -5.65 10.16
CA LEU A 292 18.61 -4.37 10.67
C LEU A 292 17.86 -3.83 11.91
N VAL A 293 18.15 -4.41 13.08
CA VAL A 293 17.50 -4.02 14.32
C VAL A 293 18.11 -2.75 14.89
N VAL A 294 17.31 -1.69 14.98
CA VAL A 294 17.64 -0.39 15.54
C VAL A 294 17.13 -0.30 16.97
N GLY A 295 17.91 0.34 17.85
CA GLY A 295 17.46 0.65 19.21
C GLY A 295 17.46 -0.54 20.18
N VAL A 296 18.14 -1.66 19.87
CA VAL A 296 18.42 -2.71 20.85
C VAL A 296 19.70 -2.36 21.61
N GLU A 297 19.68 -2.50 22.93
CA GLU A 297 20.82 -2.21 23.78
C GLU A 297 21.87 -3.32 23.66
N TYR A 298 23.14 -2.95 23.66
CA TYR A 298 24.26 -3.88 23.74
C TYR A 298 25.25 -3.48 24.84
N ARG A 299 25.83 -4.49 25.48
CA ARG A 299 26.85 -4.32 26.52
C ARG A 299 27.98 -5.32 26.40
N THR A 300 29.22 -4.85 26.49
CA THR A 300 30.44 -5.65 26.62
C THR A 300 31.11 -5.35 27.96
N SER A 301 32.25 -5.96 28.24
CA SER A 301 33.05 -5.61 29.42
C SER A 301 33.65 -4.20 29.39
N THR A 302 33.64 -3.50 28.25
CA THR A 302 34.25 -2.15 28.11
C THR A 302 33.43 -1.15 27.31
N LEU A 303 32.31 -1.56 26.70
CA LEU A 303 31.50 -0.74 25.81
C LEU A 303 30.01 -1.01 26.05
N TYR A 304 29.19 0.02 25.85
CA TYR A 304 27.74 -0.08 25.87
C TYR A 304 27.14 0.89 24.84
N GLY A 305 25.88 0.68 24.49
CA GLY A 305 25.13 1.59 23.62
C GLY A 305 23.88 0.93 23.07
N VAL A 306 23.29 1.56 22.05
CA VAL A 306 22.16 1.01 21.28
C VAL A 306 22.59 0.79 19.83
N THR A 307 21.99 -0.20 19.17
CA THR A 307 22.20 -0.42 17.74
C THR A 307 21.69 0.78 16.94
N ASN A 308 22.49 1.27 15.99
CA ASN A 308 22.12 2.40 15.14
C ASN A 308 21.19 1.97 13.99
N SER A 309 20.86 2.89 13.07
CA SER A 309 20.00 2.62 11.91
C SER A 309 20.53 1.56 10.93
N GLN A 310 21.79 1.14 11.07
CA GLN A 310 22.39 0.05 10.32
C GLN A 310 22.52 -1.24 11.14
N GLY A 311 21.94 -1.29 12.35
CA GLY A 311 22.07 -2.40 13.29
C GLY A 311 23.47 -2.53 13.90
N GLU A 312 24.32 -1.50 13.81
CA GLU A 312 25.72 -1.58 14.22
C GLU A 312 25.89 -1.44 15.74
N PHE A 313 26.80 -2.24 16.30
CA PHE A 313 27.24 -2.19 17.69
C PHE A 313 28.77 -2.18 17.77
N LYS A 314 29.33 -1.74 18.90
CA LYS A 314 30.78 -1.69 19.11
C LYS A 314 31.23 -2.75 20.12
N TYR A 315 32.38 -3.36 19.89
CA TYR A 315 32.97 -4.34 20.81
C TYR A 315 34.51 -4.31 20.75
N ALA A 316 35.19 -4.63 21.85
CA ALA A 316 36.63 -4.90 21.79
C ALA A 316 36.88 -6.38 21.46
N LYS A 317 37.97 -6.65 20.73
CA LYS A 317 38.29 -8.00 20.26
C LYS A 317 38.38 -9.02 21.41
N GLY A 318 37.52 -10.03 21.36
CA GLY A 318 37.52 -11.15 22.31
C GLY A 318 36.62 -10.95 23.54
N GLU A 319 35.86 -9.86 23.60
CA GLU A 319 34.78 -9.66 24.58
C GLU A 319 33.49 -10.35 24.16
N ASN A 320 32.64 -10.68 25.13
CA ASN A 320 31.26 -11.03 24.85
C ASN A 320 30.40 -9.77 24.76
N VAL A 321 29.36 -9.85 23.94
CA VAL A 321 28.35 -8.80 23.75
C VAL A 321 27.01 -9.39 24.19
N THR A 322 26.35 -8.71 25.12
CA THR A 322 24.99 -9.04 25.58
C THR A 322 24.02 -8.07 24.91
N PHE A 323 22.90 -8.56 24.38
CA PHE A 323 21.86 -7.72 23.78
C PHE A 323 20.59 -7.73 24.64
N SER A 324 19.92 -6.59 24.78
CA SER A 324 18.71 -6.42 25.59
C SER A 324 17.73 -5.38 25.05
N VAL A 325 16.48 -5.48 25.50
CA VAL A 325 15.45 -4.43 25.36
C VAL A 325 15.00 -4.06 26.77
N GLY A 326 15.50 -2.94 27.29
CA GLY A 326 15.37 -2.62 28.71
C GLY A 326 16.01 -3.73 29.56
N SER A 327 15.28 -4.26 30.54
CA SER A 327 15.79 -5.38 31.37
C SER A 327 15.62 -6.77 30.72
N ILE A 328 14.99 -6.86 29.55
CA ILE A 328 14.77 -8.12 28.84
C ILE A 328 16.05 -8.51 28.09
N VAL A 329 16.82 -9.45 28.64
CA VAL A 329 18.04 -9.97 28.01
C VAL A 329 17.69 -10.96 26.89
N LEU A 330 18.07 -10.63 25.65
CA LEU A 330 17.85 -11.47 24.48
C LEU A 330 18.87 -12.63 24.43
N GLY A 331 20.11 -12.35 24.81
CA GLY A 331 21.18 -13.35 24.90
C GLY A 331 22.57 -12.73 24.82
N MET A 332 23.59 -13.59 24.71
CA MET A 332 25.00 -13.19 24.73
C MET A 332 25.80 -14.00 23.71
N ALA A 333 26.68 -13.33 22.98
CA ALA A 333 27.59 -13.96 22.02
C ALA A 333 29.00 -13.38 22.12
N LEU A 334 30.00 -14.05 21.54
CA LEU A 334 31.34 -13.48 21.38
C LEU A 334 31.29 -12.36 20.33
N GLY A 335 31.89 -11.20 20.62
CA GLY A 335 31.94 -10.06 19.71
C GLY A 335 32.58 -10.44 18.37
N GLN A 336 31.83 -10.22 17.29
CA GLN A 336 32.20 -10.52 15.91
C GLN A 336 31.52 -9.54 14.94
N ASN A 337 31.94 -9.55 13.67
CA ASN A 337 31.46 -8.58 12.68
C ASN A 337 29.96 -8.70 12.38
N VAL A 338 29.37 -9.89 12.56
CA VAL A 338 27.93 -10.15 12.39
C VAL A 338 27.48 -11.07 13.51
N ILE A 339 26.52 -10.64 14.31
CA ILE A 339 25.84 -11.46 15.33
C ILE A 339 24.39 -11.61 14.90
N THR A 340 23.90 -12.85 14.85
CA THR A 340 22.50 -13.18 14.56
C THR A 340 21.80 -13.66 15.83
N PRO A 341 20.45 -13.74 15.85
CA PRO A 341 19.72 -14.38 16.93
C PRO A 341 20.16 -15.83 17.21
N VAL A 342 20.66 -16.56 16.21
CA VAL A 342 21.21 -17.92 16.40
C VAL A 342 22.48 -17.88 17.27
N ASP A 343 23.35 -16.89 17.06
CA ASP A 343 24.61 -16.74 17.79
C ASP A 343 24.41 -16.41 19.28
N LEU A 344 23.27 -15.81 19.63
CA LEU A 344 22.92 -15.44 21.01
C LEU A 344 22.59 -16.66 21.89
N VAL A 345 22.28 -17.80 21.29
CA VAL A 345 21.79 -19.00 21.98
C VAL A 345 22.87 -20.09 21.93
N GLU A 346 23.43 -20.42 23.10
CA GLU A 346 24.49 -21.43 23.19
C GLU A 346 24.00 -22.81 22.69
N GLY A 347 24.58 -23.28 21.59
CA GLY A 347 24.32 -24.60 21.03
C GLY A 347 23.20 -24.66 19.99
N ALA A 348 22.56 -23.53 19.67
CA ALA A 348 21.67 -23.43 18.51
C ALA A 348 22.47 -23.54 17.21
N SER A 349 21.89 -24.20 16.19
CA SER A 349 22.50 -24.36 14.86
C SER A 349 21.78 -23.59 13.76
N ASP A 350 20.51 -23.24 13.98
CA ASP A 350 19.59 -22.70 12.99
C ASP A 350 18.34 -22.13 13.68
N GLU A 351 17.41 -21.60 12.88
CA GLU A 351 16.16 -21.00 13.31
C GLU A 351 15.21 -21.97 14.02
N SER A 352 15.41 -23.28 13.90
CA SER A 352 14.48 -24.27 14.48
C SER A 352 14.61 -24.39 16.01
N ASP A 353 15.63 -23.78 16.62
CA ASP A 353 15.74 -23.71 18.08
C ASP A 353 14.62 -22.83 18.67
N PRO A 354 13.82 -23.34 19.62
CA PRO A 354 12.71 -22.59 20.19
C PRO A 354 13.11 -21.26 20.83
N THR A 355 14.30 -21.20 21.44
CA THR A 355 14.83 -19.99 22.07
C THR A 355 15.12 -18.92 21.03
N VAL A 356 15.77 -19.30 19.93
CA VAL A 356 16.06 -18.41 18.80
C VAL A 356 14.79 -17.86 18.20
N THR A 357 13.82 -18.73 17.88
CA THR A 357 12.55 -18.30 17.29
C THR A 357 11.78 -17.37 18.25
N ASN A 358 11.74 -17.66 19.56
CA ASN A 358 11.03 -16.80 20.51
C ASN A 358 11.68 -15.41 20.67
N ILE A 359 13.01 -15.30 20.55
CA ILE A 359 13.71 -14.00 20.50
C ILE A 359 13.26 -13.21 19.27
N CYS A 360 13.26 -13.85 18.09
CA CYS A 360 12.79 -13.23 16.84
C CYS A 360 11.33 -12.77 16.93
N ARG A 361 10.43 -13.63 17.44
CA ARG A 361 9.02 -13.30 17.63
C ARG A 361 8.84 -12.05 18.50
N LEU A 362 9.60 -11.94 19.60
CA LEU A 362 9.53 -10.76 20.46
C LEU A 362 9.99 -9.50 19.73
N LEU A 363 11.17 -9.54 19.09
CA LEU A 363 11.72 -8.39 18.38
C LEU A 363 10.79 -7.86 17.28
N MET A 364 10.25 -8.75 16.44
CA MET A 364 9.31 -8.38 15.38
C MET A 364 8.00 -7.82 15.93
N THR A 365 7.55 -8.31 17.09
CA THR A 365 6.31 -7.83 17.70
C THR A 365 6.49 -6.42 18.28
N LEU A 366 7.67 -6.10 18.80
CA LEU A 366 7.99 -4.82 19.42
C LEU A 366 8.39 -3.72 18.44
N ASP A 367 8.46 -4.04 17.15
CA ASP A 367 8.77 -3.11 16.08
C ASP A 367 7.79 -1.93 16.04
N ASP A 368 8.27 -0.69 15.90
CA ASP A 368 7.47 0.51 16.18
C ASP A 368 6.26 0.68 15.25
N ASP A 369 6.45 0.48 13.95
CA ASP A 369 5.40 0.57 12.93
C ASP A 369 4.72 -0.79 12.65
N GLY A 370 5.11 -1.82 13.39
CA GLY A 370 4.54 -3.16 13.30
C GLY A 370 4.80 -3.86 11.96
N ASN A 371 5.71 -3.33 11.14
CA ASN A 371 6.12 -3.89 9.87
C ASN A 371 7.60 -4.31 9.90
N PRO A 372 7.91 -5.51 10.43
CA PRO A 372 9.28 -5.95 10.61
C PRO A 372 10.04 -6.22 9.30
N ASP A 373 9.41 -6.07 8.12
CA ASP A 373 10.03 -6.28 6.80
C ASP A 373 10.83 -5.05 6.33
N ASN A 374 10.53 -3.85 6.84
CA ASN A 374 11.25 -2.62 6.48
C ASN A 374 12.43 -2.28 7.42
N GLY A 375 12.64 -3.10 8.44
CA GLY A 375 13.54 -2.82 9.56
C GLY A 375 12.90 -3.31 10.86
N ILE A 376 13.64 -3.31 11.96
CA ILE A 376 13.01 -3.43 13.29
C ILE A 376 13.45 -2.24 14.13
N SER A 377 12.52 -1.39 14.53
CA SER A 377 12.80 -0.20 15.34
C SER A 377 12.26 -0.36 16.75
N ILE A 378 13.15 -0.38 17.74
CA ILE A 378 12.78 -0.42 19.16
C ILE A 378 12.99 0.97 19.77
N THR A 379 11.90 1.68 20.04
CA THR A 379 11.94 3.05 20.56
C THR A 379 12.32 3.11 22.05
N ASP A 380 12.77 4.28 22.50
CA ASP A 380 13.10 4.56 23.90
C ASP A 380 11.91 4.33 24.82
N LYS A 381 10.69 4.63 24.35
CA LYS A 381 9.44 4.37 25.08
C LYS A 381 9.26 2.89 25.38
N VAL A 382 9.50 2.02 24.40
CA VAL A 382 9.42 0.56 24.56
C VAL A 382 10.51 0.04 25.49
N ARG A 383 11.76 0.53 25.37
CA ARG A 383 12.86 0.12 26.25
C ARG A 383 12.61 0.51 27.71
N ASN A 384 12.16 1.74 27.94
CA ASN A 384 11.79 2.23 29.27
C ASN A 384 10.62 1.44 29.85
N ALA A 385 9.61 1.11 29.04
CA ALA A 385 8.49 0.27 29.46
C ALA A 385 8.92 -1.18 29.79
N ALA A 386 9.99 -1.68 29.17
CA ALA A 386 10.58 -3.00 29.42
C ALA A 386 11.52 -3.04 30.65
N ALA A 387 11.76 -1.90 31.31
CA ALA A 387 12.56 -1.85 32.53
C ALA A 387 11.95 -2.72 33.66
N GLY A 388 12.78 -3.52 34.32
CA GLY A 388 12.39 -4.47 35.36
C GLY A 388 11.65 -5.72 34.86
N MET A 389 11.48 -5.90 33.54
CA MET A 389 10.85 -7.09 32.96
C MET A 389 11.87 -8.20 32.69
N SER A 390 11.43 -9.45 32.74
CA SER A 390 12.25 -10.62 32.41
C SER A 390 11.43 -11.63 31.61
N VAL A 391 12.05 -12.25 30.60
CA VAL A 391 11.41 -13.23 29.70
C VAL A 391 12.22 -14.51 29.66
N ASP A 392 11.55 -15.66 29.76
CA ASP A 392 12.18 -16.97 29.53
C ASP A 392 11.91 -17.44 28.10
N PHE A 393 12.88 -17.26 27.21
CA PHE A 393 12.78 -17.65 25.80
C PHE A 393 12.87 -19.18 25.59
N SER A 394 13.34 -19.94 26.58
CA SER A 394 13.65 -21.36 26.43
C SER A 394 12.43 -22.30 26.53
N VAL A 395 11.25 -21.74 26.84
CA VAL A 395 9.99 -22.49 26.93
C VAL A 395 9.43 -22.85 25.55
N SER A 396 8.43 -23.74 25.52
CA SER A 396 7.78 -24.12 24.26
C SER A 396 7.06 -22.93 23.61
N PHE A 397 6.81 -22.97 22.30
CA PHE A 397 6.11 -21.88 21.59
C PHE A 397 4.74 -21.55 22.20
N GLU A 398 3.99 -22.58 22.61
CA GLU A 398 2.68 -22.43 23.26
C GLU A 398 2.80 -21.80 24.65
N ASP A 399 3.78 -22.24 25.45
CA ASP A 399 4.02 -21.66 26.77
C ASP A 399 4.55 -20.22 26.67
N PHE A 400 5.39 -19.92 25.67
CA PHE A 400 5.94 -18.59 25.45
C PHE A 400 4.82 -17.59 25.16
N GLU A 401 3.93 -17.93 24.23
CA GLU A 401 2.79 -17.09 23.86
C GLU A 401 1.83 -16.86 25.04
N LEU A 402 1.54 -17.89 25.82
CA LEU A 402 0.71 -17.78 27.02
C LEU A 402 1.36 -16.91 28.12
N ASN A 403 2.67 -17.05 28.33
CA ASN A 403 3.38 -16.36 29.41
C ASN A 403 3.66 -14.89 29.08
N THR A 404 3.78 -14.54 27.80
CA THR A 404 4.15 -13.20 27.34
C THR A 404 2.95 -12.34 26.94
N GLN A 405 1.75 -12.89 26.85
CA GLN A 405 0.57 -12.18 26.34
C GLN A 405 0.30 -10.82 27.00
N ASP A 406 0.34 -10.73 28.33
CA ASP A 406 0.13 -9.46 29.07
C ASP A 406 1.29 -8.47 28.86
N MET A 407 2.52 -8.98 28.80
CA MET A 407 3.71 -8.17 28.54
C MET A 407 3.67 -7.58 27.13
N ILE A 408 3.35 -8.38 26.12
CA ILE A 408 3.24 -7.94 24.72
C ILE A 408 2.16 -6.86 24.58
N PHE A 409 0.99 -7.07 25.20
CA PHE A 409 -0.08 -6.07 25.21
C PHE A 409 0.39 -4.73 25.79
N ARG A 410 1.17 -4.76 26.88
CA ARG A 410 1.69 -3.55 27.53
C ARG A 410 2.81 -2.87 26.74
N LEU A 411 3.74 -3.63 26.16
CA LEU A 411 4.88 -3.06 25.44
C LEU A 411 4.47 -2.50 24.07
N THR A 412 3.57 -3.18 23.35
CA THR A 412 3.09 -2.70 22.03
C THR A 412 2.21 -1.44 22.14
N ALA A 413 1.62 -1.17 23.31
CA ALA A 413 0.91 0.09 23.56
C ALA A 413 1.82 1.34 23.50
N PHE A 414 3.15 1.17 23.57
CA PHE A 414 4.13 2.25 23.42
C PHE A 414 4.69 2.36 21.99
N THR A 415 4.18 1.57 21.05
CA THR A 415 4.57 1.59 19.64
C THR A 415 3.55 2.36 18.81
N SER A 416 3.97 2.86 17.65
CA SER A 416 3.11 3.58 16.70
C SER A 416 2.00 2.69 16.11
N ALA A 417 2.24 1.39 15.94
CA ALA A 417 1.30 0.46 15.28
C ALA A 417 0.22 -0.17 16.18
N SER A 418 -0.23 0.53 17.21
CA SER A 418 -1.28 0.08 18.14
C SER A 418 -1.00 -1.29 18.80
N VAL A 419 -1.90 -1.77 19.64
CA VAL A 419 -1.71 -3.03 20.37
C VAL A 419 -1.93 -4.25 19.46
N ARG A 420 -0.99 -5.21 19.45
CA ARG A 420 -1.00 -6.37 18.53
C ARG A 420 -0.61 -7.69 19.20
N PRO A 421 -1.03 -8.84 18.62
CA PRO A 421 -0.62 -10.15 19.12
C PRO A 421 0.86 -10.44 18.82
N LEU A 422 1.42 -11.43 19.52
CA LEU A 422 2.76 -11.95 19.26
C LEU A 422 2.84 -12.54 17.84
N VAL A 423 3.89 -12.17 17.10
CA VAL A 423 4.19 -12.70 15.77
C VAL A 423 4.24 -14.24 15.77
N SER A 424 3.78 -14.88 14.70
CA SER A 424 3.74 -16.35 14.61
C SER A 424 5.13 -16.97 14.47
N VAL A 425 5.22 -18.26 14.77
CA VAL A 425 6.47 -19.04 14.65
C VAL A 425 6.95 -19.07 13.20
N GLU A 426 6.02 -19.28 12.26
CA GLU A 426 6.33 -19.40 10.83
C GLU A 426 6.91 -18.11 10.25
N VAL A 427 6.34 -16.96 10.60
CA VAL A 427 6.82 -15.65 10.11
C VAL A 427 8.21 -15.35 10.67
N ALA A 428 8.43 -15.58 11.97
CA ALA A 428 9.72 -15.35 12.61
C ALA A 428 10.84 -16.23 12.05
N GLN A 429 10.56 -17.50 11.77
CA GLN A 429 11.52 -18.42 11.15
C GLN A 429 11.83 -18.02 9.71
N THR A 430 10.82 -17.65 8.94
CA THR A 430 10.99 -17.24 7.53
C THR A 430 11.89 -16.01 7.42
N LEU A 431 11.63 -14.97 8.21
CA LEU A 431 12.43 -13.75 8.19
C LEU A 431 13.87 -13.99 8.65
N LEU A 432 14.08 -14.85 9.66
CA LEU A 432 15.42 -15.21 10.14
C LEU A 432 16.22 -15.99 9.08
N VAL A 433 15.59 -16.92 8.36
CA VAL A 433 16.24 -17.66 7.27
C VAL A 433 16.70 -16.70 6.16
N SER A 434 15.85 -15.76 5.77
CA SER A 434 16.18 -14.71 4.79
C SER A 434 17.34 -13.83 5.27
N ALA A 435 17.33 -13.41 6.54
CA ALA A 435 18.39 -12.62 7.13
C ALA A 435 19.75 -13.37 7.14
N ILE A 436 19.76 -14.65 7.50
CA ILE A 436 20.98 -15.48 7.52
C ILE A 436 21.51 -15.71 6.09
N ALA A 437 20.63 -16.00 5.13
CA ALA A 437 21.02 -16.15 3.72
C ALA A 437 21.72 -14.90 3.16
N SER A 438 21.33 -13.71 3.61
CA SER A 438 21.97 -12.44 3.23
C SER A 438 23.43 -12.30 3.71
N ILE A 439 23.83 -13.01 4.78
CA ILE A 439 25.21 -13.02 5.31
C ILE A 439 26.16 -13.73 4.35
N GLU A 440 25.75 -14.89 3.83
CA GLU A 440 26.56 -15.69 2.91
C GLU A 440 26.91 -14.91 1.63
N VAL A 441 26.03 -13.98 1.23
CA VAL A 441 26.25 -13.04 0.12
C VAL A 441 27.23 -11.92 0.52
N ARG A 442 27.12 -11.32 1.72
CA ARG A 442 27.97 -10.20 2.17
C ARG A 442 29.45 -10.56 2.39
N VAL A 443 29.77 -11.80 2.77
CA VAL A 443 31.17 -12.25 2.99
C VAL A 443 31.95 -12.40 1.67
N SER A 444 31.28 -12.59 0.54
CA SER A 444 31.91 -12.75 -0.77
C SER A 444 32.57 -11.47 -1.31
N ASN A 445 32.26 -10.30 -0.73
CA ASN A 445 32.69 -8.99 -1.22
C ASN A 445 33.80 -8.29 -0.41
N ILE A 446 34.40 -8.94 0.61
CA ILE A 446 35.48 -8.33 1.41
C ILE A 446 36.72 -9.23 1.46
N VAL A 447 37.73 -8.95 0.61
CA VAL A 447 39.10 -9.46 0.77
C VAL A 447 40.10 -8.32 0.64
N THR A 448 40.79 -7.96 1.73
CA THR A 448 41.87 -6.97 1.74
C THR A 448 43.24 -7.63 1.92
N VAL A 449 44.21 -7.20 1.10
CA VAL A 449 45.56 -7.76 0.93
C VAL A 449 46.53 -7.30 2.03
N VAL A 450 47.29 -8.24 2.62
CA VAL A 450 48.46 -7.92 3.48
C VAL A 450 49.73 -8.57 2.91
N SER A 451 50.77 -7.77 2.68
CA SER A 451 52.06 -8.17 2.08
C SER A 451 53.11 -8.60 3.12
N GLU A 452 53.97 -9.58 2.81
CA GLU A 452 55.45 -9.49 2.91
C GLU A 452 56.19 -10.82 2.55
N THR A 453 57.52 -10.72 2.41
CA THR A 453 58.43 -11.43 1.49
C THR A 453 59.08 -12.76 1.97
N GLN A 454 59.27 -13.76 1.08
CA GLN A 454 60.55 -14.48 0.77
C GLN A 454 60.39 -15.86 0.06
N THR A 455 61.45 -16.30 -0.64
CA THR A 455 61.47 -17.29 -1.73
C THR A 455 62.44 -18.47 -1.50
N SER A 456 61.95 -19.74 -1.46
CA SER A 456 62.59 -20.96 -2.04
C SER A 456 61.95 -22.29 -1.61
N ILE A 457 61.70 -23.21 -2.54
CA ILE A 457 60.98 -24.48 -2.33
C ILE A 457 61.94 -25.65 -2.12
N SER A 458 61.72 -26.44 -1.07
CA SER A 458 62.17 -27.84 -1.03
C SER A 458 61.06 -28.71 -0.47
N TRP A 459 60.83 -29.87 -1.08
CA TRP A 459 59.89 -30.88 -0.59
C TRP A 459 60.61 -31.83 0.35
N ASP A 460 60.40 -31.69 1.66
CA ASP A 460 60.84 -32.66 2.66
C ASP A 460 59.59 -33.15 3.42
N PRO A 461 59.35 -34.47 3.54
CA PRO A 461 58.23 -34.97 4.33
C PRO A 461 58.49 -34.70 5.81
N VAL A 462 57.76 -33.76 6.42
CA VAL A 462 57.78 -33.57 7.87
C VAL A 462 56.77 -34.52 8.50
N ALA A 463 57.26 -35.32 9.43
CA ALA A 463 56.55 -36.41 10.04
C ALA A 463 55.67 -35.94 11.22
N THR A 464 54.57 -35.26 10.92
CA THR A 464 53.36 -35.18 11.76
C THR A 464 52.20 -34.77 10.84
N ALA A 465 51.06 -35.42 10.99
CA ALA A 465 49.88 -35.21 10.16
C ALA A 465 49.47 -33.72 10.10
N ASP A 466 48.90 -33.34 8.96
CA ASP A 466 48.09 -32.14 8.73
C ASP A 466 48.75 -30.87 8.12
N ALA A 467 49.78 -30.99 7.26
CA ALA A 467 50.07 -29.99 6.21
C ALA A 467 51.11 -30.45 5.15
N TYR A 468 50.95 -30.02 3.89
CA TYR A 468 52.02 -30.01 2.88
C TYR A 468 52.35 -28.57 2.47
N MET A 469 53.63 -28.20 2.48
CA MET A 469 54.10 -26.91 1.95
C MET A 469 54.48 -27.04 0.46
N VAL A 470 53.78 -26.29 -0.41
CA VAL A 470 54.12 -26.14 -1.83
C VAL A 470 54.88 -24.85 -2.03
N HIS A 471 56.16 -24.94 -2.35
CA HIS A 471 56.88 -23.85 -2.98
C HIS A 471 56.61 -23.74 -4.51
N VAL A 472 56.47 -22.57 -5.13
CA VAL A 472 56.67 -22.39 -6.60
C VAL A 472 57.71 -21.30 -6.95
N GLY A 473 58.60 -21.56 -7.93
CA GLY A 473 59.64 -20.62 -8.39
C GLY A 473 59.25 -19.84 -9.66
N TYR A 474 59.68 -18.57 -9.74
CA TYR A 474 59.38 -17.61 -10.81
C TYR A 474 59.74 -18.09 -12.23
N ALA A 475 58.73 -18.54 -12.98
CA ALA A 475 58.68 -18.45 -14.44
C ALA A 475 57.24 -18.07 -14.83
N PRO A 476 57.01 -17.03 -15.65
CA PRO A 476 55.65 -16.59 -15.98
C PRO A 476 54.93 -17.61 -16.87
N GLY A 477 53.73 -18.04 -16.48
CA GLY A 477 52.84 -18.94 -17.23
C GLY A 477 51.69 -19.48 -16.35
N VAL A 478 50.58 -19.90 -16.98
CA VAL A 478 49.42 -20.56 -16.33
C VAL A 478 49.66 -22.06 -16.31
N TYR A 479 49.45 -22.71 -15.16
CA TYR A 479 49.58 -24.16 -15.00
C TYR A 479 48.30 -24.74 -14.38
N GLU A 480 47.69 -25.72 -15.06
CA GLU A 480 46.50 -26.46 -14.59
C GLU A 480 46.90 -27.82 -13.99
N MET A 481 46.27 -28.20 -12.88
CA MET A 481 46.39 -29.54 -12.30
C MET A 481 45.07 -29.99 -11.68
N SER A 482 44.75 -31.28 -11.80
CA SER A 482 43.58 -31.93 -11.18
C SER A 482 43.98 -33.09 -10.27
N TYR A 483 43.24 -33.31 -9.18
CA TYR A 483 43.43 -34.44 -8.26
C TYR A 483 42.09 -35.10 -7.93
N GLU A 484 42.09 -36.42 -7.78
CA GLU A 484 40.90 -37.23 -7.52
C GLU A 484 41.02 -37.86 -6.11
N VAL A 485 40.13 -37.50 -5.18
CA VAL A 485 40.17 -37.99 -3.79
C VAL A 485 39.59 -39.40 -3.71
N THR A 486 40.36 -40.35 -3.18
CA THR A 486 39.96 -41.76 -3.02
C THR A 486 40.21 -42.26 -1.60
N ASP A 487 39.46 -41.75 -0.61
CA ASP A 487 39.38 -42.37 0.73
C ASP A 487 38.02 -42.10 1.42
N PRO A 488 37.26 -43.14 1.84
CA PRO A 488 35.91 -42.99 2.38
C PRO A 488 35.82 -42.67 3.90
N ASN A 489 36.82 -42.04 4.52
CA ASN A 489 36.76 -41.68 5.96
C ASN A 489 37.13 -40.23 6.27
N VAL A 490 36.74 -39.30 5.40
CA VAL A 490 36.83 -37.85 5.67
C VAL A 490 35.39 -37.31 5.64
N ASP A 491 34.88 -36.87 6.79
CA ASP A 491 33.60 -36.16 6.89
C ASP A 491 33.83 -34.69 6.50
N ILE A 492 33.61 -34.39 5.23
CA ILE A 492 33.30 -33.04 4.73
C ILE A 492 32.00 -33.20 3.93
N PRO A 493 30.98 -32.36 4.14
CA PRO A 493 29.69 -32.52 3.47
C PRO A 493 29.82 -32.04 2.02
N ILE A 494 30.16 -32.96 1.11
CA ILE A 494 30.08 -32.73 -0.34
C ILE A 494 29.45 -33.96 -0.99
N ASN A 495 28.45 -33.73 -1.83
CA ASN A 495 27.73 -34.80 -2.50
C ASN A 495 28.60 -35.47 -3.57
N SER A 496 28.39 -36.77 -3.76
CA SER A 496 29.11 -37.60 -4.74
C SER A 496 28.92 -37.07 -6.18
N GLY A 497 29.94 -36.41 -6.74
CA GLY A 497 29.97 -36.03 -8.17
C GLY A 497 30.88 -34.87 -8.58
N GLU A 498 31.49 -34.14 -7.65
CA GLU A 498 32.22 -32.90 -7.95
C GLU A 498 33.72 -33.09 -8.25
N ILE A 499 34.28 -32.25 -9.14
CA ILE A 499 35.70 -32.21 -9.55
C ILE A 499 36.29 -30.84 -9.20
N LEU A 500 37.40 -30.81 -8.47
CA LEU A 500 38.11 -29.57 -8.10
C LEU A 500 39.18 -29.20 -9.15
N TYR A 501 39.24 -27.91 -9.51
CA TYR A 501 40.25 -27.35 -10.42
C TYR A 501 41.13 -26.31 -9.69
N PHE A 502 42.43 -26.29 -10.02
CA PHE A 502 43.39 -25.31 -9.49
C PHE A 502 44.02 -24.52 -10.64
N ALA A 503 43.97 -23.19 -10.59
CA ALA A 503 44.69 -22.31 -11.51
C ALA A 503 45.73 -21.48 -10.74
N ILE A 504 46.99 -21.53 -11.18
CA ILE A 504 48.09 -20.73 -10.61
C ILE A 504 48.54 -19.72 -11.66
N VAL A 505 48.43 -18.42 -11.35
CA VAL A 505 48.88 -17.33 -12.23
C VAL A 505 50.02 -16.57 -11.56
N VAL A 506 51.17 -16.50 -12.25
CA VAL A 506 52.38 -15.81 -11.76
C VAL A 506 52.61 -14.54 -12.58
N ILE A 507 52.47 -13.37 -11.95
CA ILE A 507 52.73 -12.05 -12.54
C ILE A 507 53.98 -11.39 -11.95
N GLN A 508 54.51 -10.37 -12.62
CA GLN A 508 55.73 -9.67 -12.21
C GLN A 508 55.47 -8.81 -10.95
N GLY A 509 55.58 -9.41 -9.77
CA GLY A 509 55.35 -8.74 -8.48
C GLY A 509 54.77 -9.64 -7.38
N GLY A 510 54.25 -10.82 -7.71
CA GLY A 510 53.67 -11.75 -6.72
C GLY A 510 53.18 -13.05 -7.36
N ILE A 511 52.92 -14.07 -6.54
CA ILE A 511 52.19 -15.27 -6.92
C ILE A 511 50.76 -15.08 -6.42
N GLU A 512 49.79 -15.13 -7.33
CA GLU A 512 48.39 -15.22 -6.98
C GLU A 512 48.01 -16.70 -7.01
N ILE A 513 47.60 -17.24 -5.86
CA ILE A 513 46.97 -18.55 -5.79
C ILE A 513 45.51 -18.27 -5.47
N SER A 514 44.66 -18.31 -6.49
CA SER A 514 43.23 -18.40 -6.29
C SER A 514 42.87 -19.87 -6.15
N VAL A 515 42.29 -20.22 -5.01
CA VAL A 515 41.55 -21.46 -4.84
C VAL A 515 40.09 -21.06 -4.92
N SER A 516 39.44 -21.31 -6.05
CA SER A 516 37.98 -21.28 -6.10
C SER A 516 37.47 -22.67 -5.73
N VAL A 517 36.70 -22.73 -4.65
CA VAL A 517 35.65 -23.75 -4.54
C VAL A 517 34.43 -23.05 -5.12
N GLU A 518 34.06 -23.38 -6.35
CA GLU A 518 32.75 -23.01 -6.84
C GLU A 518 31.74 -23.95 -6.17
N THR A 519 31.24 -23.57 -4.99
CA THR A 519 29.79 -23.69 -4.78
C THR A 519 29.16 -22.69 -5.72
N PRO A 520 28.01 -22.97 -6.36
CA PRO A 520 27.53 -22.17 -7.48
C PRO A 520 27.34 -20.73 -7.02
N THR A 521 28.30 -19.87 -7.35
CA THR A 521 28.12 -18.43 -7.31
C THR A 521 27.01 -18.14 -8.30
N PHE A 522 25.89 -17.61 -7.84
CA PHE A 522 25.00 -16.88 -8.72
C PHE A 522 25.83 -15.75 -9.32
N ILE A 523 26.21 -15.90 -10.58
CA ILE A 523 26.71 -14.80 -11.39
C ILE A 523 25.51 -13.88 -11.53
N SER A 524 25.53 -12.66 -10.98
CA SER A 524 24.47 -11.69 -11.28
C SER A 524 24.38 -11.59 -12.80
N GLN A 525 23.17 -11.76 -13.35
CA GLN A 525 22.99 -11.74 -14.80
C GLN A 525 23.00 -10.31 -15.36
N GLY A 526 23.03 -9.31 -14.49
CA GLY A 526 23.06 -7.88 -14.76
C GLY A 526 22.34 -7.12 -13.66
N SER A 527 22.21 -5.81 -13.82
CA SER A 527 21.35 -4.94 -13.00
C SER A 527 20.20 -4.38 -13.83
N VAL A 528 19.11 -3.98 -13.19
CA VAL A 528 18.02 -3.20 -13.80
C VAL A 528 17.97 -1.86 -13.09
N SER A 529 17.87 -0.76 -13.81
CA SER A 529 17.78 0.58 -13.21
C SER A 529 16.90 1.49 -14.05
N GLY A 530 16.40 2.56 -13.47
CA GLY A 530 15.83 3.65 -14.26
C GLY A 530 15.13 4.66 -13.38
N GLN A 531 14.11 5.31 -13.93
CA GLN A 531 13.43 6.43 -13.27
C GLN A 531 11.91 6.24 -13.32
N VAL A 532 11.24 6.61 -12.23
CA VAL A 532 9.77 6.70 -12.12
C VAL A 532 9.38 8.17 -12.16
N VAL A 533 8.47 8.51 -13.06
CA VAL A 533 7.96 9.88 -13.24
C VAL A 533 6.44 9.87 -13.37
N ALA A 534 5.79 11.00 -13.05
CA ALA A 534 4.39 11.22 -13.35
C ALA A 534 4.18 11.35 -14.88
N SER A 535 3.16 10.69 -15.43
CA SER A 535 2.90 10.69 -16.87
C SER A 535 2.51 12.07 -17.42
N GLU A 536 1.86 12.91 -16.61
CA GLU A 536 1.31 14.20 -17.07
C GLU A 536 2.42 15.21 -17.37
N ASP A 537 3.38 15.37 -16.45
CA ASP A 537 4.37 16.44 -16.50
C ASP A 537 5.83 15.94 -16.46
N GLY A 538 6.03 14.63 -16.26
CA GLY A 538 7.36 14.02 -16.13
C GLY A 538 8.07 14.32 -14.82
N THR A 539 7.35 14.79 -13.80
CA THR A 539 7.92 15.05 -12.47
C THR A 539 8.40 13.75 -11.83
N PRO A 540 9.64 13.68 -11.31
CA PRO A 540 10.12 12.47 -10.65
C PRO A 540 9.31 12.12 -9.41
N ILE A 541 8.99 10.83 -9.24
CA ILE A 541 8.21 10.34 -8.11
C ILE A 541 9.16 9.68 -7.08
N PRO A 542 9.43 10.35 -5.93
CA PRO A 542 10.28 9.80 -4.89
C PRO A 542 9.53 8.79 -4.01
N ASN A 543 10.27 7.86 -3.41
CA ASN A 543 9.70 6.80 -2.57
C ASN A 543 8.56 6.01 -3.25
N ALA A 544 8.63 5.84 -4.57
CA ALA A 544 7.85 4.84 -5.31
C ALA A 544 8.51 3.48 -5.13
N THR A 545 7.70 2.45 -4.95
CA THR A 545 8.20 1.08 -4.78
C THR A 545 8.35 0.43 -6.13
N ILE A 546 9.54 -0.13 -6.40
CA ILE A 546 9.79 -1.01 -7.53
C ILE A 546 9.84 -2.44 -7.01
N HIS A 547 8.92 -3.26 -7.47
CA HIS A 547 8.84 -4.67 -7.12
C HIS A 547 9.28 -5.52 -8.31
N LEU A 548 10.24 -6.42 -8.09
CA LEU A 548 10.71 -7.37 -9.09
C LEU A 548 10.43 -8.80 -8.63
N ASP A 549 9.51 -9.48 -9.32
CA ASP A 549 9.25 -10.90 -9.10
C ASP A 549 10.29 -11.76 -9.82
N ILE A 550 11.00 -12.58 -9.05
CA ILE A 550 11.98 -13.55 -9.55
C ILE A 550 11.59 -14.98 -9.10
N PRO A 551 12.18 -16.03 -9.71
CA PRO A 551 11.89 -17.40 -9.28
C PRO A 551 12.09 -17.64 -7.79
N GLY A 552 10.98 -17.82 -7.04
CA GLY A 552 10.98 -18.16 -5.61
C GLY A 552 11.29 -17.01 -4.65
N SER A 553 11.32 -15.75 -5.11
CA SER A 553 11.55 -14.56 -4.29
C SER A 553 11.00 -13.32 -5.00
N SER A 554 10.83 -12.22 -4.28
CA SER A 554 10.70 -10.88 -4.86
C SER A 554 11.86 -10.01 -4.38
N ILE A 555 12.06 -8.87 -5.03
CA ILE A 555 12.99 -7.82 -4.59
C ILE A 555 12.25 -6.49 -4.66
N ASP A 556 12.23 -5.76 -3.55
CA ASP A 556 11.68 -4.41 -3.45
C ASP A 556 12.78 -3.37 -3.28
N VAL A 557 12.68 -2.27 -4.02
CA VAL A 557 13.52 -1.08 -3.81
C VAL A 557 12.66 0.18 -3.92
N LEU A 558 13.04 1.22 -3.17
CA LEU A 558 12.41 2.54 -3.26
C LEU A 558 13.19 3.45 -4.21
N THR A 559 12.47 4.32 -4.93
CA THR A 559 13.09 5.39 -5.71
C THR A 559 13.68 6.48 -4.81
N ASP A 560 14.78 7.08 -5.25
CA ASP A 560 15.37 8.25 -4.58
C ASP A 560 14.58 9.55 -4.82
N ILE A 561 15.09 10.68 -4.30
CA ILE A 561 14.46 12.00 -4.46
C ILE A 561 14.33 12.46 -5.92
N GLU A 562 15.11 11.87 -6.83
CA GLU A 562 15.08 12.13 -8.26
C GLU A 562 14.30 11.04 -9.02
N GLY A 563 13.55 10.18 -8.30
CA GLY A 563 12.76 9.10 -8.87
C GLY A 563 13.59 7.93 -9.39
N ASN A 564 14.90 7.87 -9.13
CA ASN A 564 15.77 6.82 -9.67
C ASN A 564 15.77 5.56 -8.82
N TYR A 565 15.92 4.40 -9.46
CA TYR A 565 16.08 3.10 -8.80
C TYR A 565 17.14 2.23 -9.47
N ALA A 566 17.68 1.26 -8.73
CA ALA A 566 18.57 0.22 -9.23
C ALA A 566 18.43 -1.10 -8.45
N ILE A 567 18.35 -2.22 -9.17
CA ILE A 567 18.20 -3.58 -8.65
C ILE A 567 19.30 -4.46 -9.24
N GLU A 568 20.05 -5.14 -8.38
CA GLU A 568 20.99 -6.20 -8.80
C GLU A 568 20.23 -7.51 -8.98
N VAL A 569 20.31 -8.13 -10.17
CA VAL A 569 19.49 -9.30 -10.50
C VAL A 569 20.30 -10.60 -10.34
N PRO A 570 19.98 -11.43 -9.32
CA PRO A 570 20.78 -12.63 -9.02
C PRO A 570 20.59 -13.73 -10.08
N SER A 571 19.36 -13.92 -10.56
CA SER A 571 19.02 -14.79 -11.69
C SER A 571 17.63 -14.47 -12.23
N LEU A 572 17.49 -14.29 -13.54
CA LEU A 572 16.19 -14.21 -14.19
C LEU A 572 15.70 -15.59 -14.64
N GLY A 573 14.39 -15.81 -14.53
CA GLY A 573 13.67 -16.73 -15.41
C GLY A 573 13.68 -16.22 -16.86
N ASP A 574 13.05 -16.93 -17.78
CA ASP A 574 13.00 -16.49 -19.18
C ASP A 574 12.19 -15.19 -19.34
N TYR A 575 11.16 -14.96 -18.51
CA TYR A 575 10.36 -13.74 -18.42
C TYR A 575 9.91 -13.46 -16.98
N CYS A 576 10.38 -12.39 -16.35
CA CYS A 576 9.98 -11.88 -15.03
C CYS A 576 9.07 -10.64 -15.17
N LEU A 577 8.26 -10.36 -14.15
CA LEU A 577 7.50 -9.12 -14.05
C LEU A 577 8.23 -8.14 -13.12
N ILE A 578 8.31 -6.88 -13.53
CA ILE A 578 8.72 -5.76 -12.68
C ILE A 578 7.58 -4.75 -12.66
N SER A 579 7.24 -4.26 -11.48
CA SER A 579 6.18 -3.28 -11.28
C SER A 579 6.71 -2.05 -10.56
N ALA A 580 6.05 -0.92 -10.79
CA ALA A 580 6.25 0.33 -10.07
C ALA A 580 4.90 0.78 -9.51
N GLY A 581 4.87 1.06 -8.21
CA GLY A 581 3.67 1.45 -7.48
C GLY A 581 3.93 2.60 -6.51
N LYS A 582 2.97 3.51 -6.41
CA LYS A 582 2.95 4.60 -5.43
C LYS A 582 1.49 4.91 -5.11
N GLU A 583 1.18 5.12 -3.84
CA GLU A 583 -0.13 5.60 -3.42
C GLU A 583 -0.49 6.92 -4.15
N GLY A 584 -1.72 7.02 -4.63
CA GLY A 584 -2.17 8.13 -5.49
C GLY A 584 -1.84 7.99 -6.98
N TYR A 585 -1.17 6.90 -7.40
CA TYR A 585 -0.84 6.64 -8.80
C TYR A 585 -1.32 5.26 -9.26
N VAL A 586 -1.70 5.15 -10.53
CA VAL A 586 -2.02 3.86 -11.16
C VAL A 586 -0.71 3.08 -11.34
N PRO A 587 -0.60 1.86 -10.79
CA PRO A 587 0.62 1.07 -10.88
C PRO A 587 0.88 0.60 -12.32
N ALA A 588 2.16 0.53 -12.67
CA ALA A 588 2.60 0.09 -13.98
C ALA A 588 3.45 -1.17 -13.89
N THR A 589 3.38 -2.03 -14.91
CA THR A 589 4.15 -3.29 -14.96
C THR A 589 4.84 -3.47 -16.31
N ALA A 590 5.96 -4.20 -16.31
CA ALA A 590 6.72 -4.50 -17.51
C ALA A 590 7.34 -5.90 -17.46
N ASN A 591 7.50 -6.53 -18.63
CA ASN A 591 8.20 -7.79 -18.76
C ASN A 591 9.73 -7.57 -18.85
N ILE A 592 10.50 -8.34 -18.08
CA ILE A 592 11.95 -8.49 -18.23
C ILE A 592 12.27 -9.90 -18.72
N SER A 593 12.85 -10.03 -19.91
CA SER A 593 13.34 -11.32 -20.38
C SER A 593 14.83 -11.52 -20.14
N LYS A 594 15.24 -12.77 -19.98
CA LYS A 594 16.65 -13.16 -19.85
C LYS A 594 17.50 -12.71 -21.04
N GLU A 595 16.92 -12.67 -22.25
CA GLU A 595 17.61 -12.19 -23.44
C GLU A 595 17.98 -10.70 -23.33
N LEU A 596 17.16 -9.87 -22.66
CA LEU A 596 17.41 -8.44 -22.48
C LEU A 596 18.61 -8.16 -21.56
N LEU A 597 18.87 -9.01 -20.56
CA LEU A 597 20.07 -8.93 -19.71
C LEU A 597 21.30 -9.61 -20.32
N THR A 598 21.11 -10.48 -21.33
CA THR A 598 22.23 -11.24 -21.89
C THR A 598 23.20 -10.34 -22.67
N GLY A 599 24.32 -9.98 -22.02
CA GLY A 599 25.40 -9.18 -22.61
C GLY A 599 25.31 -7.68 -22.33
N VAL A 600 24.49 -7.27 -21.35
CA VAL A 600 24.37 -5.90 -20.86
C VAL A 600 24.64 -5.89 -19.35
N ASP A 601 25.49 -4.99 -18.87
CA ASP A 601 25.81 -4.89 -17.43
C ASP A 601 24.62 -4.29 -16.63
N THR A 602 23.85 -3.38 -17.25
CA THR A 602 22.66 -2.72 -16.68
C THR A 602 21.58 -2.49 -17.74
N LEU A 603 20.37 -3.01 -17.52
CA LEU A 603 19.17 -2.73 -18.31
C LEU A 603 18.47 -1.48 -17.78
N VAL A 604 18.23 -0.50 -18.66
CA VAL A 604 17.50 0.71 -18.29
C VAL A 604 16.01 0.53 -18.55
N MET A 605 15.18 0.71 -17.53
CA MET A 605 13.73 0.64 -17.60
C MET A 605 13.13 1.80 -16.81
N ASN A 606 12.29 2.60 -17.46
CA ASN A 606 11.63 3.72 -16.82
C ASN A 606 10.14 3.41 -16.71
N PHE A 607 9.50 3.97 -15.69
CA PHE A 607 8.06 3.91 -15.49
C PHE A 607 7.47 5.31 -15.54
N GLU A 608 6.35 5.43 -16.23
CA GLU A 608 5.49 6.61 -16.23
C GLU A 608 4.21 6.17 -15.50
N LEU A 609 3.88 6.82 -14.38
CA LEU A 609 2.69 6.51 -13.61
C LEU A 609 1.65 7.61 -13.80
N ASP A 610 0.44 7.20 -14.16
CA ASP A 610 -0.70 8.12 -14.23
C ASP A 610 -1.17 8.42 -12.81
N GLU A 611 -1.48 9.69 -12.51
CA GLU A 611 -2.15 10.02 -11.26
C GLU A 611 -3.50 9.28 -11.23
N ALA A 612 -3.76 8.58 -10.14
CA ALA A 612 -5.10 8.10 -9.86
C ALA A 612 -5.90 9.37 -9.55
N GLU A 613 -6.76 9.83 -10.46
CA GLU A 613 -7.67 10.95 -10.16
C GLU A 613 -8.64 10.52 -9.04
N ILE A 614 -8.22 10.63 -7.78
CA ILE A 614 -9.03 10.38 -6.58
C ILE A 614 -9.97 11.59 -6.32
N ALA A 615 -10.49 12.19 -7.38
CA ALA A 615 -11.57 13.14 -7.28
C ALA A 615 -12.93 12.49 -7.60
N ASP A 616 -12.98 11.36 -8.33
CA ASP A 616 -14.27 10.75 -8.72
C ASP A 616 -14.21 9.29 -9.26
N GLY A 617 -13.23 8.47 -8.85
CA GLY A 617 -13.30 6.99 -9.00
C GLY A 617 -13.26 6.38 -10.41
N SER A 618 -12.53 6.96 -11.36
CA SER A 618 -12.39 6.39 -12.72
C SER A 618 -11.54 5.12 -12.79
N VAL A 619 -10.66 4.87 -11.81
CA VAL A 619 -9.87 3.62 -11.70
C VAL A 619 -9.82 3.15 -10.25
N ILE A 620 -10.31 1.94 -9.98
CA ILE A 620 -10.20 1.25 -8.70
C ILE A 620 -8.94 0.39 -8.70
N ILE A 621 -7.98 0.77 -7.87
CA ILE A 621 -6.70 0.07 -7.71
C ILE A 621 -6.88 -0.98 -6.60
N LEU A 622 -6.88 -2.26 -6.95
CA LEU A 622 -6.98 -3.34 -5.96
C LEU A 622 -5.62 -3.75 -5.38
N GLU A 623 -4.54 -3.32 -6.03
CA GLU A 623 -3.16 -3.61 -5.66
C GLU A 623 -2.28 -2.39 -5.93
N ILE A 624 -1.92 -1.63 -4.89
CA ILE A 624 -1.03 -0.46 -5.05
C ILE A 624 0.37 -0.90 -5.52
N LEU A 625 0.80 -2.08 -5.07
CA LEU A 625 2.01 -2.75 -5.54
C LEU A 625 1.59 -4.09 -6.16
N PRO A 626 1.63 -4.23 -7.50
CA PRO A 626 1.25 -5.47 -8.16
C PRO A 626 2.16 -6.63 -7.76
N GLU A 627 1.58 -7.67 -7.17
CA GLU A 627 2.25 -8.95 -6.91
C GLU A 627 1.78 -10.01 -7.92
N VAL A 628 2.66 -10.94 -8.29
CA VAL A 628 2.24 -12.09 -9.11
C VAL A 628 1.52 -13.13 -8.24
N HIS A 629 0.22 -13.27 -8.49
CA HIS A 629 -0.65 -14.30 -7.93
C HIS A 629 -0.56 -15.60 -8.75
N HIS A 630 -0.59 -16.74 -8.05
CA HIS A 630 -0.51 -18.07 -8.66
C HIS A 630 -1.71 -18.95 -8.23
N LEU A 631 -2.59 -19.33 -9.16
CA LEU A 631 -3.73 -20.22 -8.91
C LEU A 631 -3.59 -21.57 -9.63
N GLY A 632 -3.68 -22.69 -8.91
CA GLY A 632 -3.48 -24.02 -9.52
C GLY A 632 -3.37 -25.22 -8.57
N ASP A 633 -2.83 -26.33 -9.06
CA ASP A 633 -2.78 -27.65 -8.40
C ASP A 633 -1.39 -28.08 -7.91
N ASP A 634 -0.39 -27.21 -8.05
CA ASP A 634 1.00 -27.46 -7.70
C ASP A 634 1.64 -28.66 -8.47
N ASP A 635 1.13 -29.11 -9.65
CA ASP A 635 1.74 -30.22 -10.43
C ASP A 635 2.81 -29.76 -11.44
N TYR A 636 4.07 -29.81 -10.99
CA TYR A 636 5.27 -29.29 -11.63
C TYR A 636 5.85 -30.07 -12.84
N THR A 637 5.05 -30.59 -13.76
CA THR A 637 5.58 -31.42 -14.89
C THR A 637 5.26 -30.93 -16.30
N GLY A 638 5.66 -29.70 -16.64
CA GLY A 638 5.57 -29.09 -17.98
C GLY A 638 6.92 -28.60 -18.54
N ALA A 639 7.02 -28.46 -19.87
CA ALA A 639 8.22 -27.93 -20.55
C ALA A 639 8.06 -26.47 -21.03
N VAL A 640 6.94 -25.83 -20.70
CA VAL A 640 6.63 -24.45 -21.05
C VAL A 640 6.18 -23.75 -19.77
N ASN A 641 7.15 -23.12 -19.09
CA ASN A 641 6.96 -21.96 -18.20
C ASN A 641 6.63 -22.07 -16.70
N SER A 642 6.87 -23.18 -15.99
CA SER A 642 6.91 -23.16 -14.52
C SER A 642 8.24 -22.60 -13.95
N GLN A 643 8.57 -21.36 -14.32
CA GLN A 643 9.84 -20.72 -13.96
C GLN A 643 9.79 -20.01 -12.61
N PHE A 644 8.59 -19.69 -12.12
CA PHE A 644 8.34 -19.03 -10.84
C PHE A 644 7.78 -20.05 -9.86
N GLN A 645 8.56 -20.39 -8.84
CA GLN A 645 8.19 -21.42 -7.87
C GLN A 645 7.80 -20.74 -6.56
N LYS A 646 6.53 -20.34 -6.43
CA LYS A 646 5.86 -20.02 -5.15
C LYS A 646 4.78 -21.10 -4.89
N LEU A 647 4.32 -21.24 -3.63
CA LEU A 647 3.16 -22.08 -3.29
C LEU A 647 1.91 -21.42 -3.91
N SER A 648 1.03 -22.18 -4.57
CA SER A 648 -0.21 -21.62 -5.11
C SER A 648 -1.10 -21.04 -4.00
N GLU A 649 -1.86 -19.98 -4.31
CA GLU A 649 -2.86 -19.38 -3.42
C GLU A 649 -4.14 -20.25 -3.31
N GLY A 650 -4.04 -21.52 -3.72
CA GLY A 650 -5.16 -22.40 -3.97
C GLY A 650 -5.73 -22.20 -5.37
N ILE A 651 -7.05 -22.38 -5.49
CA ILE A 651 -7.76 -22.33 -6.78
C ILE A 651 -8.59 -21.06 -6.96
N THR A 652 -8.67 -20.20 -5.94
CA THR A 652 -9.54 -19.01 -5.97
C THR A 652 -8.87 -17.83 -5.27
N PHE A 653 -8.70 -16.74 -6.00
CA PHE A 653 -8.35 -15.42 -5.50
C PHE A 653 -9.63 -14.60 -5.25
N THR A 654 -9.65 -13.82 -4.18
CA THR A 654 -10.79 -12.96 -3.84
C THR A 654 -10.31 -11.62 -3.28
N ARG A 655 -10.91 -10.53 -3.77
CA ARG A 655 -10.72 -9.16 -3.29
C ARG A 655 -12.06 -8.46 -3.15
N THR A 656 -12.16 -7.58 -2.17
CA THR A 656 -13.32 -6.71 -1.96
C THR A 656 -12.93 -5.26 -2.27
N PHE A 657 -13.87 -4.49 -2.78
CA PHE A 657 -13.70 -3.06 -3.04
C PHE A 657 -15.04 -2.36 -2.86
N SER A 658 -15.04 -1.10 -2.44
CA SER A 658 -16.27 -0.34 -2.22
C SER A 658 -16.44 0.71 -3.31
N LEU A 659 -17.69 0.95 -3.71
CA LEU A 659 -18.06 2.02 -4.63
C LEU A 659 -19.06 2.96 -3.96
N THR A 660 -18.89 4.26 -4.11
CA THR A 660 -19.90 5.26 -3.76
C THR A 660 -20.93 5.42 -4.87
N ALA A 661 -22.06 6.08 -4.59
CA ALA A 661 -23.17 6.19 -5.54
C ALA A 661 -22.79 6.94 -6.83
N ASP A 662 -21.94 7.97 -6.73
CA ASP A 662 -21.37 8.79 -7.81
C ASP A 662 -20.35 8.04 -8.69
N GLN A 663 -19.61 7.09 -8.10
CA GLN A 663 -18.66 6.24 -8.82
C GLN A 663 -19.34 5.19 -9.70
N LEU A 664 -20.62 4.89 -9.47
CA LEU A 664 -21.34 3.94 -10.31
C LEU A 664 -21.49 4.53 -11.72
N PRO A 665 -21.07 3.79 -12.78
CA PRO A 665 -21.13 4.32 -14.15
C PRO A 665 -22.50 4.83 -14.60
N GLN A 666 -23.57 4.30 -14.00
CA GLN A 666 -24.97 4.70 -14.25
C GLN A 666 -25.37 6.03 -13.60
N ASN A 667 -24.64 6.49 -12.59
CA ASN A 667 -25.00 7.64 -11.75
C ASN A 667 -24.08 8.84 -11.93
N CYS A 668 -23.03 8.74 -12.76
CA CYS A 668 -22.13 9.85 -13.01
C CYS A 668 -22.88 11.05 -13.62
N MET A 669 -23.06 12.12 -12.87
CA MET A 669 -23.61 13.39 -13.39
C MET A 669 -22.50 14.23 -14.02
N VAL A 670 -22.62 14.59 -15.29
CA VAL A 670 -21.82 15.68 -15.86
C VAL A 670 -22.50 16.99 -15.48
N SER A 671 -21.82 17.84 -14.72
CA SER A 671 -22.29 19.19 -14.37
C SER A 671 -22.61 19.99 -15.63
N GLU A 672 -23.80 20.61 -15.66
CA GLU A 672 -24.28 21.44 -16.76
C GLU A 672 -23.24 22.47 -17.21
N SER A 673 -22.99 22.53 -18.52
CA SER A 673 -22.19 23.60 -19.11
C SER A 673 -22.89 24.94 -18.92
N GLU A 674 -22.42 25.76 -17.98
CA GLU A 674 -22.73 27.19 -18.00
C GLU A 674 -22.07 27.81 -19.24
N GLU A 675 -22.91 28.34 -20.14
CA GLU A 675 -22.48 29.30 -21.15
C GLU A 675 -21.93 30.55 -20.43
N ASP A 676 -20.61 30.75 -20.34
CA ASP A 676 -19.97 32.03 -20.69
C ASP A 676 -18.43 32.08 -20.48
N ASP A 677 -17.79 32.66 -21.51
CA ASP A 677 -16.57 33.48 -21.54
C ASP A 677 -15.15 32.87 -21.42
N ASP A 678 -14.26 33.52 -22.18
CA ASP A 678 -12.91 33.15 -22.59
C ASP A 678 -11.92 32.85 -21.44
N THR A 679 -11.05 31.84 -21.70
CA THR A 679 -9.75 31.52 -21.06
C THR A 679 -9.69 30.63 -19.81
N ALA A 680 -9.94 29.33 -19.97
CA ALA A 680 -9.20 28.26 -19.29
C ALA A 680 -9.40 26.93 -20.05
N GLU A 681 -8.36 26.11 -20.19
CA GLU A 681 -8.51 24.71 -20.58
C GLU A 681 -9.19 23.99 -19.40
N THR A 682 -10.47 23.65 -19.54
CA THR A 682 -11.13 22.69 -18.65
C THR A 682 -10.75 21.27 -19.06
N PRO A 683 -10.49 20.35 -18.12
CA PRO A 683 -10.21 18.96 -18.46
C PRO A 683 -11.50 18.31 -18.94
N SER A 684 -11.66 18.20 -20.25
CA SER A 684 -12.59 17.23 -20.84
C SER A 684 -12.17 15.84 -20.36
N ARG A 685 -13.08 15.04 -19.77
CA ARG A 685 -12.89 13.60 -19.55
C ARG A 685 -12.56 12.93 -20.89
N LYS A 686 -11.28 12.87 -21.22
CA LYS A 686 -10.79 12.22 -22.43
C LYS A 686 -10.36 10.82 -22.07
N ARG A 687 -10.84 9.86 -22.85
CA ARG A 687 -10.22 8.54 -22.98
C ARG A 687 -8.68 8.69 -23.00
N PRO A 688 -7.93 8.03 -22.11
CA PRO A 688 -6.49 7.86 -22.28
C PRO A 688 -6.25 7.16 -23.63
N GLY A 689 -5.34 7.69 -24.45
CA GLY A 689 -5.40 7.51 -25.89
C GLY A 689 -4.90 6.18 -26.50
N ASN A 690 -5.37 5.97 -27.74
CA ASN A 690 -4.82 5.19 -28.86
C ASN A 690 -5.00 3.65 -28.92
N ASP A 691 -6.24 3.17 -28.89
CA ASP A 691 -6.64 2.03 -29.75
C ASP A 691 -7.93 2.35 -30.54
N PRO A 692 -7.90 2.36 -31.89
CA PRO A 692 -9.08 2.55 -32.71
C PRO A 692 -9.67 1.20 -33.12
N ALA A 693 -10.50 0.58 -32.28
CA ALA A 693 -11.69 -0.22 -32.64
C ALA A 693 -12.17 -1.09 -31.46
N GLU A 694 -13.49 -1.24 -31.38
CA GLU A 694 -14.27 -2.22 -30.62
C GLU A 694 -14.84 -1.69 -29.28
N ASP A 695 -16.18 -1.68 -29.25
CA ASP A 695 -17.15 -1.42 -28.19
C ASP A 695 -17.27 0.03 -27.64
N GLU A 696 -18.23 0.78 -28.21
CA GLU A 696 -18.68 2.08 -27.71
C GLU A 696 -19.61 1.98 -26.47
N ASP A 697 -19.86 0.77 -25.94
CA ASP A 697 -20.92 0.49 -24.95
C ASP A 697 -20.41 -0.01 -23.57
N ASN A 698 -19.10 -0.23 -23.36
CA ASN A 698 -18.59 -0.77 -22.09
C ASN A 698 -18.32 0.34 -21.06
N LEU A 699 -19.20 0.45 -20.06
CA LEU A 699 -19.13 1.45 -18.97
C LEU A 699 -18.20 1.04 -17.80
N ALA A 700 -17.74 -0.20 -17.76
CA ALA A 700 -16.74 -0.68 -16.80
C ALA A 700 -15.93 -1.84 -17.37
N GLU A 701 -14.69 -2.02 -16.91
CA GLU A 701 -13.84 -3.15 -17.31
C GLU A 701 -12.82 -3.53 -16.22
N LEU A 702 -12.49 -4.82 -16.13
CA LEU A 702 -11.40 -5.36 -15.34
C LEU A 702 -10.16 -5.47 -16.23
N ARG A 703 -9.06 -4.84 -15.82
CA ARG A 703 -7.73 -5.02 -16.42
C ARG A 703 -6.80 -5.76 -15.48
N LEU A 704 -6.04 -6.70 -16.02
CA LEU A 704 -4.99 -7.43 -15.31
C LEU A 704 -3.89 -7.84 -16.30
N VAL A 705 -2.69 -8.11 -15.81
CA VAL A 705 -1.64 -8.75 -16.62
C VAL A 705 -1.54 -10.22 -16.25
N ALA A 706 -1.65 -11.12 -17.22
CA ALA A 706 -1.69 -12.55 -16.96
C ALA A 706 -0.85 -13.39 -17.92
N LYS A 707 -0.54 -14.59 -17.44
CA LYS A 707 0.13 -15.66 -18.15
C LYS A 707 -0.47 -17.00 -17.74
N GLY A 708 -0.38 -18.01 -18.62
CA GLY A 708 -0.97 -19.32 -18.33
C GLY A 708 -2.50 -19.28 -18.36
N ALA A 709 -3.09 -18.23 -18.92
CA ALA A 709 -4.52 -18.08 -19.16
C ALA A 709 -5.05 -19.05 -20.23
N GLN A 710 -4.36 -20.15 -20.50
CA GLN A 710 -4.79 -21.14 -21.50
C GLN A 710 -5.88 -22.09 -20.94
N GLU A 711 -6.19 -21.97 -19.64
CA GLU A 711 -7.17 -22.78 -18.93
C GLU A 711 -8.47 -21.99 -18.63
N ARG A 712 -9.55 -22.72 -18.30
CA ARG A 712 -10.90 -22.17 -18.11
C ARG A 712 -11.02 -21.39 -16.78
N ASN A 713 -10.21 -20.37 -16.62
CA ASN A 713 -10.24 -19.46 -15.48
C ASN A 713 -11.54 -18.65 -15.52
N ILE A 714 -12.20 -18.59 -14.38
CA ILE A 714 -13.49 -17.94 -14.23
C ILE A 714 -13.34 -16.69 -13.38
N VAL A 715 -13.87 -15.57 -13.88
CA VAL A 715 -13.92 -14.30 -13.15
C VAL A 715 -15.36 -13.95 -12.82
N HIS A 716 -15.61 -13.61 -11.55
CA HIS A 716 -16.89 -13.08 -11.08
C HIS A 716 -16.75 -11.72 -10.42
N ILE A 717 -17.75 -10.87 -10.61
CA ILE A 717 -18.00 -9.66 -9.82
C ILE A 717 -19.34 -9.86 -9.11
N ASN A 718 -19.35 -9.75 -7.78
CA ASN A 718 -20.54 -9.97 -6.94
C ASN A 718 -21.25 -11.31 -7.20
N GLY A 719 -20.50 -12.33 -7.63
CA GLY A 719 -21.01 -13.65 -8.01
C GLY A 719 -21.62 -13.73 -9.42
N ASN A 720 -21.66 -12.62 -10.17
CA ASN A 720 -22.01 -12.58 -11.59
C ASN A 720 -20.78 -12.90 -12.44
N LEU A 721 -20.95 -13.74 -13.44
CA LEU A 721 -19.88 -14.23 -14.31
C LEU A 721 -19.52 -13.15 -15.35
N LEU A 722 -18.28 -12.63 -15.33
CA LEU A 722 -17.81 -11.65 -16.33
C LEU A 722 -17.44 -12.32 -17.66
N SER A 723 -16.68 -13.40 -17.58
CA SER A 723 -16.28 -14.19 -18.74
C SER A 723 -16.29 -15.68 -18.40
N ALA A 724 -16.67 -16.48 -19.39
CA ALA A 724 -16.65 -17.94 -19.27
C ALA A 724 -15.22 -18.51 -19.28
N THR A 725 -14.24 -17.77 -19.81
CA THR A 725 -12.81 -18.14 -19.86
C THR A 725 -11.93 -16.90 -20.12
N VAL A 726 -10.90 -16.67 -19.29
CA VAL A 726 -9.77 -15.78 -19.64
C VAL A 726 -8.85 -16.56 -20.59
N THR A 727 -8.65 -16.12 -21.85
CA THR A 727 -7.95 -16.93 -22.88
C THR A 727 -6.74 -16.29 -23.58
N ASP A 728 -6.30 -15.10 -23.19
CA ASP A 728 -5.37 -14.30 -24.00
C ASP A 728 -3.97 -14.10 -23.37
N SER A 729 -3.38 -15.13 -22.78
CA SER A 729 -1.98 -15.04 -22.37
C SER A 729 -1.02 -15.23 -23.56
N PRO A 730 0.09 -14.46 -23.64
CA PRO A 730 1.11 -14.62 -24.67
C PRO A 730 1.71 -16.05 -24.74
N GLU A 731 1.78 -16.61 -25.95
CA GLU A 731 2.34 -17.95 -26.20
C GLU A 731 3.84 -18.09 -25.88
N ASP A 732 4.56 -16.96 -25.82
CA ASP A 732 6.01 -16.95 -25.56
C ASP A 732 6.35 -17.06 -24.08
N GLY A 733 5.36 -16.97 -23.20
CA GLY A 733 5.55 -17.01 -21.76
C GLY A 733 5.80 -15.68 -21.08
N SER A 734 5.56 -14.56 -21.77
CA SER A 734 5.46 -13.26 -21.13
C SER A 734 4.08 -13.04 -20.49
N PHE A 735 3.98 -12.05 -19.61
CA PHE A 735 2.69 -11.55 -19.13
C PHE A 735 2.07 -10.66 -20.22
N GLY A 736 0.79 -10.86 -20.52
CA GLY A 736 0.02 -10.02 -21.44
C GLY A 736 -1.16 -9.36 -20.74
N GLU A 737 -1.57 -8.19 -21.23
CA GLU A 737 -2.76 -7.50 -20.75
C GLU A 737 -4.02 -8.31 -21.10
N VAL A 738 -4.90 -8.45 -20.12
CA VAL A 738 -6.22 -9.04 -20.23
C VAL A 738 -7.21 -7.97 -19.81
N ILE A 739 -8.16 -7.68 -20.70
CA ILE A 739 -9.25 -6.73 -20.47
C ILE A 739 -10.56 -7.52 -20.54
N LEU A 740 -11.34 -7.49 -19.47
CA LEU A 740 -12.66 -8.11 -19.40
C LEU A 740 -13.72 -7.03 -19.18
N PRO A 741 -14.70 -6.85 -20.09
CA PRO A 741 -15.78 -5.92 -19.85
C PRO A 741 -16.59 -6.35 -18.63
N ILE A 742 -16.97 -5.36 -17.82
CA ILE A 742 -17.87 -5.50 -16.69
C ILE A 742 -19.19 -4.86 -17.08
N ASP A 743 -20.26 -5.66 -17.05
CA ASP A 743 -21.61 -5.10 -17.10
C ASP A 743 -21.81 -4.23 -15.85
N ALA A 744 -22.08 -2.94 -16.05
CA ALA A 744 -22.22 -1.97 -14.96
C ALA A 744 -23.30 -2.39 -13.95
N SER A 745 -24.33 -3.14 -14.38
CA SER A 745 -25.37 -3.69 -13.49
C SER A 745 -24.86 -4.72 -12.47
N TYR A 746 -23.65 -5.26 -12.67
CA TYR A 746 -23.03 -6.17 -11.71
C TYR A 746 -22.38 -5.45 -10.53
N LEU A 747 -22.14 -4.14 -10.66
CA LEU A 747 -21.62 -3.28 -9.61
C LEU A 747 -22.76 -2.70 -8.78
N LYS A 748 -22.51 -2.44 -7.51
CA LYS A 748 -23.47 -1.83 -6.59
C LYS A 748 -22.76 -0.84 -5.68
N GLU A 749 -23.53 0.08 -5.12
CA GLU A 749 -23.07 0.95 -4.05
C GLU A 749 -22.66 0.11 -2.82
N GLY A 750 -21.60 0.55 -2.14
CA GLY A 750 -20.96 -0.15 -1.03
C GLY A 750 -20.04 -1.28 -1.47
N GLU A 751 -19.92 -2.33 -0.66
CA GLU A 751 -18.95 -3.40 -0.84
C GLU A 751 -19.29 -4.33 -2.01
N ASN A 752 -18.37 -4.41 -2.97
CA ASN A 752 -18.33 -5.32 -4.11
C ASN A 752 -17.24 -6.39 -3.90
N THR A 753 -17.36 -7.53 -4.59
CA THR A 753 -16.40 -8.64 -4.51
C THR A 753 -15.95 -9.07 -5.90
N LEU A 754 -14.64 -9.07 -6.15
CA LEU A 754 -13.99 -9.72 -7.28
C LEU A 754 -13.53 -11.12 -6.87
N THR A 755 -13.82 -12.12 -7.70
CA THR A 755 -13.34 -13.49 -7.51
C THR A 755 -12.78 -14.05 -8.80
N ILE A 756 -11.53 -14.50 -8.77
CA ILE A 756 -10.85 -15.14 -9.89
C ILE A 756 -10.57 -16.59 -9.50
N THR A 757 -11.06 -17.56 -10.27
CA THR A 757 -10.96 -18.99 -9.95
C THR A 757 -10.31 -19.77 -11.08
N SER A 758 -9.24 -20.49 -10.75
CA SER A 758 -8.65 -21.51 -11.62
C SER A 758 -9.46 -22.80 -11.54
N ILE A 759 -9.83 -23.36 -12.71
CA ILE A 759 -10.51 -24.65 -12.81
C ILE A 759 -9.54 -25.66 -13.41
N ASP A 760 -8.93 -26.45 -12.53
CA ASP A 760 -8.08 -27.60 -12.89
C ASP A 760 -8.78 -28.50 -13.93
N GLY A 761 -8.24 -28.46 -15.16
CA GLY A 761 -8.68 -29.26 -16.30
C GLY A 761 -8.22 -30.71 -16.28
N GLY A 762 -7.45 -31.12 -15.27
CA GLY A 762 -7.04 -32.49 -14.99
C GLY A 762 -6.15 -33.14 -16.06
N ARG A 763 -5.53 -32.38 -16.98
CA ARG A 763 -4.65 -32.93 -18.04
C ARG A 763 -3.54 -32.00 -18.58
N THR A 764 -3.40 -30.76 -18.13
CA THR A 764 -2.32 -29.83 -18.54
C THR A 764 -1.66 -29.25 -17.29
N PHE A 765 -0.39 -28.83 -17.40
CA PHE A 765 0.62 -28.88 -16.35
C PHE A 765 1.09 -27.49 -15.86
N ASP A 766 0.27 -26.44 -16.00
CA ASP A 766 0.71 -25.05 -15.76
C ASP A 766 -0.32 -24.27 -14.92
N ASP A 767 0.17 -23.53 -13.91
CA ASP A 767 -0.63 -22.67 -13.02
C ASP A 767 -1.06 -21.37 -13.73
N PHE A 768 -2.20 -20.79 -13.34
CA PHE A 768 -2.65 -19.48 -13.83
C PHE A 768 -1.98 -18.37 -13.02
N GLU A 769 -1.22 -17.51 -13.70
CA GLU A 769 -0.43 -16.42 -13.09
C GLU A 769 -0.99 -15.07 -13.52
N PHE A 770 -1.23 -14.15 -12.58
CA PHE A 770 -1.68 -12.80 -12.90
C PHE A 770 -1.23 -11.76 -11.87
N ALA A 771 -1.21 -10.48 -12.25
CA ALA A 771 -0.90 -9.34 -11.41
C ALA A 771 -1.63 -8.08 -11.92
N ASN A 772 -1.46 -6.96 -11.21
CA ASN A 772 -1.91 -5.62 -11.61
C ASN A 772 -3.42 -5.56 -11.82
N VAL A 773 -4.17 -5.99 -10.81
CA VAL A 773 -5.63 -6.08 -10.89
C VAL A 773 -6.27 -4.70 -10.70
N LEU A 774 -6.85 -4.15 -11.77
CA LEU A 774 -7.44 -2.81 -11.83
C LEU A 774 -8.86 -2.87 -12.38
N ILE A 775 -9.78 -2.06 -11.86
CA ILE A 775 -11.11 -1.87 -12.44
C ILE A 775 -11.23 -0.45 -12.96
N TYR A 776 -11.52 -0.30 -14.25
CA TYR A 776 -11.77 1.00 -14.86
C TYR A 776 -13.28 1.23 -14.93
N LEU A 777 -13.70 2.42 -14.54
CA LEU A 777 -15.08 2.89 -14.57
C LEU A 777 -15.16 4.07 -15.55
N TYR A 778 -16.12 4.01 -16.46
CA TYR A 778 -16.34 5.02 -17.49
C TYR A 778 -17.72 5.64 -17.31
N CYS A 779 -17.74 6.96 -17.17
CA CYS A 779 -19.00 7.68 -17.12
C CYS A 779 -19.53 7.96 -18.53
N GLN A 780 -20.84 7.82 -18.71
CA GLN A 780 -21.53 8.16 -19.94
C GLN A 780 -21.73 9.68 -20.02
N GLU A 781 -21.39 10.31 -21.16
CA GLU A 781 -21.78 11.71 -21.41
C GLU A 781 -23.30 11.78 -21.63
N ILE A 782 -24.06 12.12 -20.59
CA ILE A 782 -25.50 12.38 -20.71
C ILE A 782 -25.68 13.81 -21.26
N ILE A 783 -26.01 13.92 -22.55
CA ILE A 783 -26.45 15.19 -23.14
C ILE A 783 -27.95 15.35 -22.83
N ILE A 784 -28.27 16.13 -21.81
CA ILE A 784 -29.65 16.37 -21.38
C ILE A 784 -30.47 16.97 -22.54
N GLY A 785 -31.50 16.24 -23.01
CA GLY A 785 -32.54 16.73 -23.93
C GLY A 785 -32.50 16.20 -25.38
N ASP A 786 -31.65 15.23 -25.71
CA ASP A 786 -31.70 14.49 -26.99
C ASP A 786 -32.12 13.03 -26.68
N ASP A 787 -33.13 12.54 -27.40
CA ASP A 787 -33.64 11.16 -27.37
C ASP A 787 -32.52 10.22 -27.88
N GLY A 788 -31.79 9.63 -26.93
CA GLY A 788 -30.46 9.05 -27.16
C GLY A 788 -30.50 7.73 -27.93
N ASP A 789 -31.53 6.93 -27.69
CA ASP A 789 -31.79 5.66 -28.37
C ASP A 789 -32.81 5.76 -29.54
N GLY A 790 -33.50 6.89 -29.65
CA GLY A 790 -34.46 7.18 -30.72
C GLY A 790 -35.85 6.57 -30.52
N ASP A 791 -36.22 6.17 -29.31
CA ASP A 791 -37.52 5.60 -28.96
C ASP A 791 -38.64 6.67 -28.85
N GLY A 792 -38.24 7.94 -28.71
CA GLY A 792 -39.11 9.12 -28.64
C GLY A 792 -39.44 9.62 -27.24
N TYR A 793 -38.80 9.09 -26.20
CA TYR A 793 -38.79 9.60 -24.84
C TYR A 793 -37.40 10.19 -24.53
N THR A 794 -37.32 10.93 -23.44
CA THR A 794 -36.08 11.53 -22.93
C THR A 794 -36.13 11.41 -21.42
N LEU A 795 -35.00 11.56 -20.72
CA LEU A 795 -35.01 11.62 -19.25
C LEU A 795 -36.05 12.63 -18.69
N GLU A 796 -36.27 13.76 -19.38
CA GLU A 796 -37.30 14.74 -18.99
C GLU A 796 -38.75 14.24 -19.20
N ASP A 797 -38.97 13.34 -20.15
CA ASP A 797 -40.26 12.72 -20.44
C ASP A 797 -40.56 11.48 -19.56
N GLY A 798 -39.64 11.15 -18.64
CA GLY A 798 -39.77 10.06 -17.66
C GLY A 798 -39.04 8.79 -18.03
N ASP A 799 -38.17 8.84 -19.04
CA ASP A 799 -37.24 7.78 -19.36
C ASP A 799 -36.27 7.55 -18.20
N CYS A 800 -35.99 6.28 -17.89
CA CYS A 800 -35.08 5.87 -16.83
C CYS A 800 -33.72 5.39 -17.39
N ASP A 801 -33.62 5.16 -18.71
CA ASP A 801 -32.38 4.86 -19.42
C ASP A 801 -32.52 5.30 -20.89
N ASP A 802 -32.17 6.57 -21.18
CA ASP A 802 -32.25 7.24 -22.50
C ASP A 802 -31.27 6.64 -23.55
N THR A 803 -30.71 5.47 -23.25
CA THR A 803 -29.76 4.73 -24.08
C THR A 803 -30.23 3.31 -24.38
N ASP A 804 -31.26 2.83 -23.68
CA ASP A 804 -31.94 1.57 -23.93
C ASP A 804 -33.33 1.81 -24.54
N PRO A 805 -33.52 1.57 -25.86
CA PRO A 805 -34.80 1.82 -26.53
C PRO A 805 -35.95 0.91 -26.07
N ASP A 806 -35.68 -0.02 -25.14
CA ASP A 806 -36.68 -0.84 -24.48
C ASP A 806 -37.06 -0.32 -23.07
N ALA A 807 -36.40 0.72 -22.53
CA ALA A 807 -36.66 1.34 -21.24
C ALA A 807 -37.32 2.73 -21.40
N TYR A 808 -38.63 2.84 -21.15
CA TYR A 808 -39.36 4.10 -21.27
C TYR A 808 -40.73 4.03 -20.58
N PRO A 809 -41.37 5.16 -20.25
CA PRO A 809 -42.70 5.19 -19.62
C PRO A 809 -43.75 4.34 -20.34
N GLY A 810 -44.11 3.22 -19.72
CA GLY A 810 -45.11 2.29 -20.24
C GLY A 810 -44.60 1.29 -21.29
N ALA A 811 -43.29 1.05 -21.36
CA ALA A 811 -42.70 -0.09 -22.04
C ALA A 811 -43.21 -1.42 -21.45
N ALA A 812 -42.83 -2.53 -22.09
CA ALA A 812 -43.30 -3.85 -21.67
C ALA A 812 -42.24 -4.52 -20.79
N GLU A 813 -42.51 -4.53 -19.48
CA GLU A 813 -41.71 -5.22 -18.46
C GLU A 813 -41.30 -6.66 -18.83
N ILE A 814 -39.99 -6.91 -18.76
CA ILE A 814 -39.36 -8.22 -18.84
C ILE A 814 -39.05 -8.66 -17.41
N CYS A 815 -39.97 -9.44 -16.84
CA CYS A 815 -39.87 -9.78 -15.42
C CYS A 815 -38.50 -10.37 -14.99
N GLY A 816 -37.94 -9.82 -13.90
CA GLY A 816 -36.83 -10.40 -13.14
C GLY A 816 -35.50 -10.44 -13.89
N ASP A 817 -35.29 -9.56 -14.85
CA ASP A 817 -33.99 -9.34 -15.48
C ASP A 817 -33.19 -8.20 -14.85
N GLY A 818 -33.76 -7.51 -13.85
CA GLY A 818 -33.10 -6.46 -13.09
C GLY A 818 -33.20 -5.08 -13.72
N ILE A 819 -33.88 -4.94 -14.86
CA ILE A 819 -34.08 -3.67 -15.57
C ILE A 819 -35.55 -3.25 -15.37
N ASP A 820 -35.79 -1.99 -15.00
CA ASP A 820 -37.13 -1.39 -14.88
C ASP A 820 -37.52 -0.79 -16.23
N GLN A 821 -38.02 -1.61 -17.15
CA GLN A 821 -38.27 -1.16 -18.52
C GLN A 821 -39.38 -0.13 -18.59
N ASP A 822 -40.39 -0.17 -17.72
CA ASP A 822 -41.52 0.76 -17.77
C ASP A 822 -41.37 2.01 -16.89
N CYS A 823 -40.21 2.13 -16.24
CA CYS A 823 -39.78 3.25 -15.39
C CYS A 823 -40.78 3.55 -14.26
N ASP A 824 -41.42 2.52 -13.69
CA ASP A 824 -42.37 2.65 -12.58
C ASP A 824 -41.72 2.60 -11.19
N GLY A 825 -40.40 2.42 -11.15
CA GLY A 825 -39.55 2.32 -9.99
C GLY A 825 -39.38 0.89 -9.48
N THR A 826 -39.86 -0.12 -10.21
CA THR A 826 -39.74 -1.54 -9.82
C THR A 826 -39.69 -2.52 -11.00
N ASP A 827 -38.59 -3.28 -11.14
CA ASP A 827 -38.57 -4.48 -12.00
C ASP A 827 -39.67 -5.47 -11.57
N MET A 828 -40.52 -5.84 -12.52
CA MET A 828 -41.59 -6.80 -12.33
C MET A 828 -41.08 -8.15 -11.81
N VAL A 829 -41.33 -8.46 -10.54
CA VAL A 829 -40.99 -9.77 -9.97
C VAL A 829 -41.75 -10.92 -10.64
N CYS A 830 -41.04 -11.86 -11.28
CA CYS A 830 -41.66 -13.02 -11.96
C CYS A 830 -42.48 -13.91 -11.00
N THR A 831 -43.80 -13.88 -11.10
CA THR A 831 -44.68 -14.87 -10.47
C THR A 831 -44.80 -16.14 -11.35
N SER A 832 -43.83 -17.04 -11.27
CA SER A 832 -43.84 -18.44 -11.78
C SER A 832 -44.31 -18.72 -13.24
N ASP A 833 -43.38 -19.21 -14.07
CA ASP A 833 -43.57 -20.12 -15.23
C ASP A 833 -44.37 -19.64 -16.46
N THR A 834 -43.91 -18.62 -17.20
CA THR A 834 -44.38 -18.37 -18.59
C THR A 834 -43.30 -17.99 -19.59
N ARG A 835 -42.17 -18.72 -19.69
CA ARG A 835 -41.39 -18.70 -20.94
C ARG A 835 -42.15 -19.47 -22.02
N THR A 836 -42.76 -18.75 -22.95
CA THR A 836 -43.47 -19.37 -24.10
C THR A 836 -42.60 -19.34 -25.35
N TRP A 837 -42.37 -20.52 -25.95
CA TRP A 837 -41.78 -20.60 -27.28
C TRP A 837 -42.76 -20.08 -28.33
N THR A 838 -42.32 -19.09 -29.12
CA THR A 838 -43.10 -18.54 -30.23
C THR A 838 -42.57 -19.11 -31.54
N ASP A 839 -43.43 -19.79 -32.31
CA ASP A 839 -43.05 -20.35 -33.61
C ASP A 839 -42.81 -19.23 -34.64
N LEU A 840 -41.54 -19.00 -35.02
CA LEU A 840 -41.18 -18.15 -36.15
C LEU A 840 -41.23 -18.95 -37.46
N SER A 841 -42.19 -18.61 -38.33
CA SER A 841 -42.38 -19.32 -39.60
C SER A 841 -41.37 -18.85 -40.67
N LEU A 842 -40.31 -19.64 -40.88
CA LEU A 842 -39.29 -19.44 -41.94
C LEU A 842 -39.83 -19.58 -43.38
N GLY A 843 -41.06 -20.07 -43.55
CA GLY A 843 -41.68 -20.30 -44.87
C GLY A 843 -41.02 -21.43 -45.68
N GLY A 844 -41.73 -21.90 -46.73
CA GLY A 844 -41.22 -22.94 -47.64
C GLY A 844 -41.50 -24.39 -47.24
N THR A 845 -40.90 -25.34 -47.96
CA THR A 845 -41.05 -26.81 -47.75
C THR A 845 -39.70 -27.54 -47.67
N GLN A 846 -38.61 -26.78 -47.75
CA GLN A 846 -37.24 -27.27 -47.64
C GLN A 846 -36.90 -27.57 -46.18
N LYS A 847 -35.94 -28.49 -45.96
CA LYS A 847 -35.40 -28.75 -44.63
C LYS A 847 -34.23 -27.83 -44.37
N PHE A 848 -34.25 -27.17 -43.22
CA PHE A 848 -33.11 -26.44 -42.67
C PHE A 848 -32.19 -27.41 -41.92
N ARG A 849 -30.90 -27.07 -41.87
CA ARG A 849 -29.82 -27.97 -41.42
C ARG A 849 -28.99 -27.39 -40.29
N SER A 850 -28.70 -26.10 -40.33
CA SER A 850 -27.94 -25.39 -39.32
C SER A 850 -28.40 -23.94 -39.23
N VAL A 851 -28.13 -23.33 -38.08
CA VAL A 851 -28.44 -21.94 -37.73
C VAL A 851 -27.26 -21.35 -36.99
N TRP A 852 -26.93 -20.10 -37.31
CA TRP A 852 -25.92 -19.30 -36.61
C TRP A 852 -26.39 -17.86 -36.58
N GLY A 853 -26.06 -17.10 -35.53
CA GLY A 853 -26.35 -15.67 -35.47
C GLY A 853 -25.38 -14.95 -34.55
N SER A 854 -25.08 -13.70 -34.88
CA SER A 854 -24.24 -12.83 -34.06
C SER A 854 -25.03 -11.90 -33.16
N ALA A 855 -26.31 -11.65 -33.46
CA ALA A 855 -27.20 -10.78 -32.70
C ALA A 855 -28.67 -11.18 -32.92
N ALA A 856 -29.59 -10.67 -32.09
CA ALA A 856 -31.04 -10.92 -32.22
C ALA A 856 -31.59 -10.50 -33.60
N ASN A 857 -30.95 -9.50 -34.22
CA ASN A 857 -31.24 -8.98 -35.55
C ASN A 857 -30.32 -9.50 -36.66
N ASN A 858 -29.47 -10.51 -36.38
CA ASN A 858 -28.56 -11.07 -37.36
C ASN A 858 -28.46 -12.59 -37.21
N VAL A 859 -29.37 -13.30 -37.90
CA VAL A 859 -29.42 -14.78 -37.83
C VAL A 859 -29.48 -15.39 -39.22
N PHE A 860 -28.59 -16.34 -39.49
CA PHE A 860 -28.51 -17.11 -40.73
C PHE A 860 -29.00 -18.53 -40.54
N VAL A 861 -29.89 -18.99 -41.44
CA VAL A 861 -30.37 -20.38 -41.48
C VAL A 861 -30.07 -20.97 -42.84
N VAL A 862 -29.40 -22.12 -42.87
CA VAL A 862 -29.01 -22.80 -44.11
C VAL A 862 -29.69 -24.15 -44.25
N GLY A 863 -29.79 -24.63 -45.49
CA GLY A 863 -30.31 -25.97 -45.70
C GLY A 863 -30.42 -26.42 -47.14
N GLU A 864 -31.49 -27.15 -47.44
CA GLU A 864 -31.59 -27.87 -48.69
C GLU A 864 -31.78 -26.96 -49.93
N LYS A 865 -31.28 -27.41 -51.09
CA LYS A 865 -31.44 -26.77 -52.40
C LYS A 865 -30.80 -25.37 -52.52
N GLY A 866 -29.66 -25.16 -51.86
CA GLY A 866 -28.93 -23.89 -51.89
C GLY A 866 -29.63 -22.77 -51.12
N THR A 867 -30.45 -23.11 -50.13
CA THR A 867 -31.21 -22.13 -49.33
C THR A 867 -30.33 -21.56 -48.23
N ILE A 868 -30.20 -20.24 -48.20
CA ILE A 868 -29.72 -19.44 -47.07
C ILE A 868 -30.80 -18.40 -46.81
N LEU A 869 -31.27 -18.33 -45.55
CA LEU A 869 -32.14 -17.28 -45.06
C LEU A 869 -31.36 -16.41 -44.07
N HIS A 870 -31.62 -15.11 -44.07
CA HIS A 870 -31.07 -14.15 -43.13
C HIS A 870 -32.22 -13.40 -42.46
N TYR A 871 -32.18 -13.31 -41.13
CA TYR A 871 -33.10 -12.55 -40.30
C TYR A 871 -32.42 -11.25 -39.89
N ASP A 872 -33.09 -10.13 -40.19
CA ASP A 872 -32.62 -8.77 -39.90
C ASP A 872 -33.24 -8.20 -38.61
N GLY A 873 -33.85 -9.04 -37.77
CA GLY A 873 -34.62 -8.62 -36.60
C GLY A 873 -36.10 -8.42 -36.89
N ILE A 874 -36.48 -8.26 -38.16
CA ILE A 874 -37.86 -7.95 -38.58
C ILE A 874 -38.42 -9.07 -39.46
N GLU A 875 -37.69 -9.48 -40.51
CA GLU A 875 -38.14 -10.48 -41.46
C GLU A 875 -37.04 -11.42 -41.95
N TRP A 876 -37.46 -12.59 -42.45
CA TRP A 876 -36.56 -13.56 -43.08
C TRP A 876 -36.44 -13.27 -44.58
N THR A 877 -35.26 -12.89 -45.03
CA THR A 877 -34.94 -12.70 -46.45
C THR A 877 -34.15 -13.89 -47.00
N THR A 878 -34.31 -14.20 -48.30
CA THR A 878 -33.53 -15.27 -48.94
C THR A 878 -32.30 -14.69 -49.64
N ALA A 879 -31.11 -15.12 -49.21
CA ALA A 879 -29.86 -14.63 -49.80
C ALA A 879 -29.62 -15.20 -51.22
N HIS A 880 -28.99 -14.40 -52.08
CA HIS A 880 -28.69 -14.79 -53.46
C HIS A 880 -27.31 -15.47 -53.57
N THR A 881 -27.29 -16.81 -53.50
CA THR A 881 -26.04 -17.61 -53.50
C THR A 881 -25.40 -17.85 -54.87
N GLY A 882 -25.57 -16.91 -55.82
CA GLY A 882 -25.04 -17.06 -57.19
C GLY A 882 -25.61 -18.25 -57.98
N GLY A 883 -26.71 -18.86 -57.51
CA GLY A 883 -27.45 -19.92 -58.20
C GLY A 883 -27.02 -21.36 -57.89
N THR A 884 -26.25 -21.60 -56.82
CA THR A 884 -25.99 -22.98 -56.37
C THR A 884 -27.29 -23.68 -55.94
N LYS A 885 -27.38 -24.97 -56.23
CA LYS A 885 -28.53 -25.83 -55.86
C LYS A 885 -28.12 -26.96 -54.92
N GLU A 886 -26.86 -26.97 -54.51
CA GLU A 886 -26.30 -27.98 -53.62
C GLU A 886 -26.86 -27.79 -52.21
N HIS A 887 -26.94 -28.88 -51.43
CA HIS A 887 -27.40 -28.79 -50.05
C HIS A 887 -26.30 -28.18 -49.17
N PHE A 888 -26.65 -27.20 -48.34
CA PHE A 888 -25.80 -26.73 -47.26
C PHE A 888 -26.07 -27.55 -46.01
N TYR A 889 -25.01 -27.87 -45.29
CA TYR A 889 -25.07 -28.70 -44.10
C TYR A 889 -24.80 -27.91 -42.83
N ASP A 890 -23.94 -26.90 -42.91
CA ASP A 890 -23.56 -26.12 -41.75
C ASP A 890 -23.19 -24.67 -42.08
N VAL A 891 -23.32 -23.80 -41.09
CA VAL A 891 -23.06 -22.36 -41.17
C VAL A 891 -22.36 -21.90 -39.90
N TRP A 892 -21.34 -21.07 -40.07
CA TRP A 892 -20.60 -20.45 -38.98
C TRP A 892 -20.11 -19.07 -39.45
N GLY A 893 -20.13 -18.08 -38.57
CA GLY A 893 -19.56 -16.77 -38.83
C GLY A 893 -18.61 -16.35 -37.72
N CYS A 894 -17.65 -15.51 -38.08
CA CYS A 894 -16.77 -14.81 -37.13
C CYS A 894 -17.32 -13.41 -36.82
N SER A 895 -18.17 -12.84 -37.68
CA SER A 895 -18.86 -11.56 -37.44
C SER A 895 -20.13 -11.49 -38.29
N ALA A 896 -20.96 -10.46 -38.06
CA ALA A 896 -22.16 -10.20 -38.87
C ALA A 896 -21.86 -10.06 -40.37
N ASP A 897 -20.65 -9.62 -40.70
CA ASP A 897 -20.18 -9.37 -42.06
C ASP A 897 -19.24 -10.45 -42.61
N SER A 898 -18.99 -11.52 -41.87
CA SER A 898 -18.09 -12.59 -42.31
C SER A 898 -18.61 -13.96 -41.91
N VAL A 899 -19.37 -14.56 -42.84
CA VAL A 899 -20.11 -15.82 -42.59
C VAL A 899 -19.76 -16.87 -43.65
N PHE A 900 -19.45 -18.07 -43.20
CA PHE A 900 -19.09 -19.20 -44.03
C PHE A 900 -20.18 -20.27 -44.04
N VAL A 901 -20.39 -20.88 -45.20
CA VAL A 901 -21.36 -21.97 -45.37
C VAL A 901 -20.74 -23.12 -46.14
N VAL A 902 -20.93 -24.33 -45.64
CA VAL A 902 -20.39 -25.55 -46.24
C VAL A 902 -21.47 -26.53 -46.68
N GLY A 903 -21.17 -27.31 -47.71
CA GLY A 903 -22.18 -28.18 -48.30
C GLY A 903 -21.68 -29.30 -49.20
N GLU A 904 -22.61 -29.83 -50.00
CA GLU A 904 -22.31 -30.88 -50.97
C GLU A 904 -21.27 -30.45 -52.01
N LYS A 905 -20.55 -31.44 -52.56
CA LYS A 905 -19.56 -31.28 -53.65
C LYS A 905 -18.39 -30.34 -53.33
N GLY A 906 -18.13 -30.06 -52.06
CA GLY A 906 -17.03 -29.24 -51.58
C GLY A 906 -17.35 -27.76 -51.69
N THR A 907 -18.64 -27.42 -51.74
CA THR A 907 -19.09 -26.04 -51.76
C THR A 907 -18.75 -25.39 -50.42
N VAL A 908 -17.93 -24.34 -50.50
CA VAL A 908 -17.71 -23.36 -49.45
C VAL A 908 -18.15 -22.02 -50.03
N LEU A 909 -19.05 -21.33 -49.34
CA LEU A 909 -19.39 -19.93 -49.63
C LEU A 909 -18.94 -19.07 -48.45
N HIS A 910 -18.50 -17.85 -48.76
CA HIS A 910 -18.15 -16.82 -47.79
C HIS A 910 -18.94 -15.55 -48.10
N TYR A 911 -19.60 -15.01 -47.08
CA TYR A 911 -20.29 -13.74 -47.08
C TYR A 911 -19.34 -12.68 -46.57
N ASP A 912 -19.23 -11.55 -47.28
CA ASP A 912 -18.34 -10.43 -46.95
C ASP A 912 -19.07 -9.18 -46.42
N GLY A 913 -20.28 -9.37 -45.87
CA GLY A 913 -21.16 -8.30 -45.42
C GLY A 913 -22.05 -7.77 -46.54
N THR A 914 -21.76 -8.11 -47.80
CA THR A 914 -22.54 -7.64 -48.95
C THR A 914 -22.97 -8.74 -49.90
N ASP A 915 -22.06 -9.65 -50.27
CA ASP A 915 -22.27 -10.66 -51.29
C ASP A 915 -21.73 -12.03 -50.85
N TRP A 916 -22.35 -13.10 -51.37
CA TRP A 916 -21.86 -14.47 -51.19
C TRP A 916 -20.92 -14.86 -52.32
N THR A 917 -19.67 -15.13 -52.00
CA THR A 917 -18.64 -15.59 -52.94
C THR A 917 -18.33 -17.08 -52.75
N SER A 918 -18.00 -17.78 -53.83
CA SER A 918 -17.66 -19.21 -53.76
C SER A 918 -16.16 -19.41 -53.64
N MET A 919 -15.75 -20.15 -52.61
CA MET A 919 -14.38 -20.60 -52.40
C MET A 919 -14.22 -22.03 -52.90
N SER A 920 -13.12 -22.32 -53.60
CA SER A 920 -12.90 -23.62 -54.26
C SER A 920 -11.82 -24.44 -53.54
N LEU A 921 -12.19 -25.57 -52.96
CA LEU A 921 -11.26 -26.56 -52.37
C LEU A 921 -10.57 -27.48 -53.40
N GLY A 922 -10.91 -27.35 -54.69
CA GLY A 922 -10.32 -28.16 -55.77
C GLY A 922 -10.68 -29.66 -55.77
N LYS A 923 -11.52 -30.12 -54.83
CA LYS A 923 -12.01 -31.51 -54.74
C LYS A 923 -13.51 -31.54 -54.47
N SER A 924 -14.18 -32.57 -54.97
CA SER A 924 -15.61 -32.78 -54.75
C SER A 924 -15.83 -33.81 -53.63
N VAL A 925 -16.03 -33.30 -52.41
CA VAL A 925 -16.31 -34.07 -51.18
C VAL A 925 -17.49 -33.42 -50.45
N LYS A 926 -18.28 -34.17 -49.67
CA LYS A 926 -19.29 -33.53 -48.82
C LYS A 926 -18.61 -32.96 -47.58
N LEU A 927 -18.85 -31.69 -47.28
CA LEU A 927 -18.42 -31.05 -46.03
C LEU A 927 -19.63 -31.01 -45.10
N TYR A 928 -19.45 -31.38 -43.84
CA TYR A 928 -20.56 -31.54 -42.90
C TYR A 928 -20.53 -30.55 -41.74
N GLY A 929 -19.34 -30.15 -41.30
CA GLY A 929 -19.17 -29.14 -40.25
C GLY A 929 -18.21 -28.04 -40.69
N ILE A 930 -18.40 -26.86 -40.14
CA ILE A 930 -17.50 -25.72 -40.24
C ILE A 930 -17.39 -25.01 -38.91
N TRP A 931 -16.16 -24.64 -38.55
CA TRP A 931 -15.88 -23.84 -37.37
C TRP A 931 -14.55 -23.11 -37.57
N GLY A 932 -14.38 -21.94 -36.98
CA GLY A 932 -13.11 -21.23 -36.95
C GLY A 932 -12.89 -20.54 -35.62
N SER A 933 -11.63 -20.19 -35.35
CA SER A 933 -11.29 -19.31 -34.22
C SER A 933 -11.30 -17.83 -34.63
N SER A 934 -11.16 -17.53 -35.92
CA SER A 934 -11.27 -16.19 -36.50
C SER A 934 -11.62 -16.30 -37.99
N CYS A 935 -11.90 -15.17 -38.64
CA CYS A 935 -12.18 -15.15 -40.09
C CYS A 935 -11.00 -15.68 -40.94
N ASP A 936 -9.79 -15.60 -40.39
CA ASP A 936 -8.55 -16.03 -41.02
C ASP A 936 -8.06 -17.39 -40.51
N ASN A 937 -8.85 -18.06 -39.65
CA ASN A 937 -8.51 -19.39 -39.14
C ASN A 937 -9.75 -20.28 -39.08
N VAL A 938 -10.06 -20.95 -40.20
CA VAL A 938 -11.30 -21.72 -40.36
C VAL A 938 -11.03 -23.17 -40.77
N PHE A 939 -11.68 -24.09 -40.08
CA PHE A 939 -11.61 -25.52 -40.34
C PHE A 939 -12.93 -26.04 -40.91
N VAL A 940 -12.83 -26.93 -41.91
CA VAL A 940 -13.99 -27.62 -42.47
C VAL A 940 -13.72 -29.11 -42.51
N ALA A 941 -14.67 -29.89 -41.99
CA ALA A 941 -14.56 -31.33 -41.90
C ALA A 941 -15.67 -32.02 -42.68
N GLY A 942 -15.38 -33.22 -43.21
CA GLY A 942 -16.29 -33.87 -44.15
C GLY A 942 -16.03 -35.33 -44.45
N GLU A 943 -16.55 -35.76 -45.60
CA GLU A 943 -16.56 -37.14 -46.05
C GLU A 943 -15.14 -37.70 -46.31
N LYS A 944 -14.86 -38.91 -45.81
CA LYS A 944 -13.62 -39.68 -46.01
C LYS A 944 -12.39 -39.04 -45.37
N GLY A 945 -12.57 -38.45 -44.18
CA GLY A 945 -11.52 -37.76 -43.44
C GLY A 945 -11.05 -36.50 -44.17
N ALA A 946 -11.95 -35.85 -44.92
CA ALA A 946 -11.64 -34.61 -45.59
C ALA A 946 -11.64 -33.49 -44.56
N ILE A 947 -10.48 -32.87 -44.37
CA ILE A 947 -10.29 -31.76 -43.45
C ILE A 947 -9.48 -30.71 -44.19
N TYR A 948 -9.96 -29.48 -44.13
CA TYR A 948 -9.27 -28.35 -44.72
C TYR A 948 -9.19 -27.23 -43.69
N HIS A 949 -8.11 -26.48 -43.79
CA HIS A 949 -7.81 -25.33 -42.96
C HIS A 949 -7.62 -24.12 -43.86
N TYR A 950 -8.27 -23.02 -43.52
CA TYR A 950 -8.17 -21.71 -44.15
C TYR A 950 -7.35 -20.81 -43.25
N ASP A 951 -6.30 -20.21 -43.80
CA ASP A 951 -5.35 -19.34 -43.11
C ASP A 951 -5.57 -17.84 -43.43
N GLY A 952 -6.79 -17.46 -43.83
CA GLY A 952 -7.13 -16.11 -44.29
C GLY A 952 -6.77 -15.84 -45.75
N ILE A 953 -5.97 -16.71 -46.37
CA ILE A 953 -5.49 -16.54 -47.74
C ILE A 953 -5.95 -17.71 -48.64
N GLU A 954 -5.70 -18.95 -48.22
CA GLU A 954 -6.04 -20.13 -49.01
C GLU A 954 -6.47 -21.33 -48.17
N TRP A 955 -7.18 -22.26 -48.81
CA TRP A 955 -7.56 -23.53 -48.18
C TRP A 955 -6.48 -24.58 -48.41
N THR A 956 -5.87 -25.06 -47.33
CA THR A 956 -4.91 -26.16 -47.35
C THR A 956 -5.53 -27.45 -46.78
N THR A 957 -5.00 -28.61 -47.15
CA THR A 957 -5.47 -29.90 -46.59
C THR A 957 -4.76 -30.21 -45.28
N ALA A 958 -5.50 -30.32 -44.18
CA ALA A 958 -4.97 -30.82 -42.91
C ALA A 958 -4.92 -32.36 -42.93
N TYR A 959 -3.80 -32.97 -42.52
CA TYR A 959 -3.58 -34.43 -42.62
C TYR A 959 -3.79 -35.13 -41.27
N THR A 960 -4.85 -35.94 -41.12
CA THR A 960 -5.13 -36.65 -39.85
C THR A 960 -4.83 -38.14 -39.86
N GLY A 961 -4.16 -38.67 -40.89
CA GLY A 961 -3.76 -40.08 -40.95
C GLY A 961 -4.90 -41.10 -41.07
N THR A 962 -6.17 -40.68 -41.10
CA THR A 962 -7.35 -41.54 -41.35
C THR A 962 -7.96 -41.22 -42.72
N SER A 963 -8.48 -42.23 -43.44
CA SER A 963 -9.01 -42.05 -44.82
C SER A 963 -10.32 -42.78 -45.09
N ARG A 964 -11.01 -43.24 -44.03
CA ARG A 964 -12.20 -44.10 -44.14
C ARG A 964 -13.42 -43.62 -43.36
N GLU A 965 -13.26 -42.68 -42.43
CA GLU A 965 -14.34 -42.22 -41.56
C GLU A 965 -14.91 -40.89 -42.07
N HIS A 966 -16.14 -40.57 -41.69
CA HIS A 966 -16.78 -39.30 -42.01
C HIS A 966 -16.76 -38.45 -40.74
N PHE A 967 -16.33 -37.20 -40.85
CA PHE A 967 -16.48 -36.22 -39.77
C PHE A 967 -17.73 -35.40 -40.05
N TYR A 968 -18.67 -35.45 -39.12
CA TYR A 968 -19.99 -34.84 -39.27
C TYR A 968 -20.05 -33.42 -38.73
N ASP A 969 -19.08 -33.06 -37.90
CA ASP A 969 -19.00 -31.78 -37.23
C ASP A 969 -17.54 -31.47 -36.91
N VAL A 970 -17.21 -30.19 -36.82
CA VAL A 970 -15.93 -29.68 -36.34
C VAL A 970 -16.23 -28.54 -35.39
N TRP A 971 -15.56 -28.53 -34.26
CA TRP A 971 -15.69 -27.50 -33.25
C TRP A 971 -14.35 -27.36 -32.54
N GLY A 972 -14.00 -26.15 -32.12
CA GLY A 972 -12.79 -25.90 -31.38
C GLY A 972 -13.05 -24.87 -30.29
N CYS A 973 -12.10 -24.76 -29.38
CA CYS A 973 -12.04 -23.66 -28.41
C CYS A 973 -11.05 -22.59 -28.87
N SER A 974 -10.05 -22.96 -29.68
CA SER A 974 -9.01 -22.06 -30.21
C SER A 974 -8.45 -22.60 -31.54
N GLY A 975 -7.59 -21.82 -32.20
CA GLY A 975 -6.97 -22.16 -33.48
C GLY A 975 -6.12 -23.43 -33.48
N ASP A 976 -5.58 -23.80 -32.31
CA ASP A 976 -4.71 -24.96 -32.11
C ASP A 976 -5.42 -26.15 -31.48
N ASP A 977 -6.66 -25.99 -31.02
CA ASP A 977 -7.43 -27.03 -30.34
C ASP A 977 -8.76 -27.32 -31.08
N VAL A 978 -8.65 -28.15 -32.12
CA VAL A 978 -9.72 -28.49 -33.06
C VAL A 978 -10.21 -29.93 -32.84
N TYR A 979 -11.47 -30.08 -32.44
CA TYR A 979 -12.13 -31.36 -32.20
C TYR A 979 -13.03 -31.75 -33.39
N GLU A 980 -12.94 -33.01 -33.81
CA GLU A 980 -13.76 -33.54 -34.91
C GLU A 980 -14.67 -34.68 -34.43
N HIS A 981 -15.97 -34.57 -34.70
CA HIS A 981 -16.90 -35.66 -34.38
C HIS A 981 -17.06 -36.63 -35.57
N GLY A 982 -16.55 -37.86 -35.41
CA GLY A 982 -16.66 -38.94 -36.40
C GLY A 982 -17.42 -40.17 -35.88
N ALA A 983 -18.06 -40.93 -36.78
CA ALA A 983 -18.76 -42.16 -36.41
C ALA A 983 -17.78 -43.26 -35.96
N SER A 984 -17.68 -43.51 -34.64
CA SER A 984 -16.86 -44.59 -34.09
C SER A 984 -17.35 -45.98 -34.52
N LEU A 985 -16.38 -46.82 -34.88
CA LEU A 985 -16.47 -48.25 -35.15
C LEU A 985 -17.59 -49.00 -34.41
N ARG A 986 -18.39 -49.75 -35.19
CA ARG A 986 -19.23 -50.83 -34.65
C ARG A 986 -18.34 -51.83 -33.89
N TRP A 987 -18.65 -52.01 -32.61
CA TRP A 987 -18.12 -53.05 -31.75
C TRP A 987 -18.16 -54.43 -32.43
N TYR A 988 -17.03 -55.12 -32.46
CA TYR A 988 -16.92 -56.58 -32.52
C TYR A 988 -15.80 -57.07 -31.60
#